data_AF-A0A8H6MJ64-F1
#
_entry.id   AF-A0A8H6MJ64-F1
#
_cell.length_a   1.000
_cell.length_b   1.000
_cell.length_c   1.000
_cell.angle_alpha   90.00
_cell.angle_beta   90.00
_cell.angle_gamma   90.00
#
_symmetry.space_group_name_H-M   'P 1'
#
loop_
_entity.id
_entity.type
_entity.pdbx_description
1 polymer ?
#
loop_
_entity_poly.entity_id
_entity_poly.type
_entity_poly.pdbx_seq_one_letter_code
_entity_poly.pdbx_strand_id
1 'polypeptide(L)'
;MDPPALPASAQKKRRRPALACEQCRRRKVRCDRNLPCGTCVRSKNALCTYTTQVTPPPVQSSATAGAVRPAPRHASPQHGAPVSGAAALTFPEPIVPGFQLPISSTPRTSTTTPRSVAARTREPEVPSPINFPGPTASGGEHSGPADFGLWQPVIQPPAPLLSASAGNTDSASTPASCPGSSSTVNSLVDRVKQLEQQLSDLMVRGDDESVPRDGSVREGLKYSRGCVSKTRFFGQSHWMNSADMLFNLALSRLVTFAKKYESNRMTNLYSGLEKCKNLGRLIKSRRAPSFATISIGKSPPSRELADALVDAYLRTFESVQRVVHIPTFRADYERYWQDPSAASEAFVVLMQLAMGIGATFYDERFTLRSLAVRWFWEGMLWLMTPCEKSRMTMTGLQIRVLMHHLRHTANIGCDLSWIGAGSLVRTAMYMGMHRDPRGLVRMSPYRAEMRRRLWATILEIELQTAIDAGGPALISVRDYDTEPPANLDDEQLVEDADSAIPVPRDAGTFTNMTVPLAVLGTFAARLAVVRRVNDFRSDTVYEETLRHSGELSASLQKMMQQLKRHHTKVTGFQSRHAQFMTYRLFFALHQPVIPLALRNPVYYFSRKMSVDTALRICENAFLVPGKTDPADASGLDFKRLTINGAGAYRSVPFQGVMTIGLEMIHQKEDEIRNGPTMSLAGPEMCGVIEKIADWSRARIRSGETNIKGHALSVLLLAHLEVLDMGMDDEAVERHFETACEERVVECYELLRELAGDDVLDEGMCAPDIHDLDMDFDAGLEMLTDWDWNDMDNGGFVSSFGLGNAEMMFP
;
A
#
# COMPACT_ATOMS: atom_id res chain seq x y z
N MET A 1 -41.23 -12.81 -48.65
CA MET A 1 -41.86 -11.59 -48.09
C MET A 1 -40.98 -11.19 -46.94
N ASP A 2 -39.89 -10.54 -47.28
CA ASP A 2 -38.73 -10.38 -46.43
C ASP A 2 -38.81 -9.03 -45.71
N PRO A 3 -38.28 -8.90 -44.48
CA PRO A 3 -38.40 -7.67 -43.72
C PRO A 3 -37.56 -6.52 -44.33
N PRO A 4 -37.99 -5.26 -44.20
CA PRO A 4 -37.28 -4.11 -44.74
C PRO A 4 -35.97 -3.81 -43.97
N ALA A 5 -35.00 -3.23 -44.67
CA ALA A 5 -33.67 -2.95 -44.15
C ALA A 5 -33.60 -1.73 -43.21
N LEU A 6 -32.62 -1.75 -42.29
CA LEU A 6 -32.29 -0.64 -41.39
C LEU A 6 -31.44 0.45 -42.09
N PRO A 7 -31.54 1.73 -41.65
CA PRO A 7 -30.84 2.85 -42.28
C PRO A 7 -29.34 2.89 -41.94
N ALA A 8 -28.53 3.42 -42.87
CA ALA A 8 -27.08 3.50 -42.76
C ALA A 8 -26.57 4.61 -41.81
N SER A 9 -25.38 4.40 -41.23
CA SER A 9 -24.77 5.32 -40.26
C SER A 9 -24.17 6.58 -40.89
N ALA A 10 -24.31 7.72 -40.20
CA ALA A 10 -23.85 9.01 -40.68
C ALA A 10 -22.32 9.18 -40.59
N GLN A 11 -21.66 9.36 -41.75
CA GLN A 11 -20.21 9.56 -41.82
C GLN A 11 -19.78 10.96 -41.36
N LYS A 12 -18.81 11.05 -40.42
CA LYS A 12 -18.19 12.31 -39.99
C LYS A 12 -17.35 12.93 -41.12
N LYS A 13 -17.74 14.12 -41.59
CA LYS A 13 -16.97 14.88 -42.60
C LYS A 13 -15.56 15.23 -42.08
N ARG A 14 -14.51 14.85 -42.83
CA ARG A 14 -13.12 15.23 -42.54
C ARG A 14 -12.95 16.77 -42.53
N ARG A 15 -12.20 17.30 -41.56
CA ARG A 15 -11.82 18.73 -41.52
C ARG A 15 -10.76 19.02 -42.59
N ARG A 16 -10.84 20.19 -43.25
CA ARG A 16 -9.84 20.62 -44.24
C ARG A 16 -8.51 20.99 -43.56
N PRO A 17 -7.33 20.69 -44.16
CA PRO A 17 -6.03 21.08 -43.62
C PRO A 17 -5.84 22.60 -43.51
N ALA A 18 -5.03 23.05 -42.55
CA ALA A 18 -4.70 24.46 -42.35
C ALA A 18 -3.53 24.89 -43.26
N LEU A 19 -3.78 25.84 -44.16
CA LEU A 19 -2.82 26.31 -45.18
C LEU A 19 -1.88 27.45 -44.71
N ALA A 20 -1.53 27.47 -43.42
CA ALA A 20 -0.67 28.48 -42.80
C ALA A 20 0.12 27.87 -41.63
N CYS A 21 1.36 28.32 -41.44
CA CYS A 21 2.21 27.87 -40.35
C CYS A 21 1.61 28.20 -38.97
N GLU A 22 2.01 27.48 -37.94
CA GLU A 22 1.43 27.60 -36.60
C GLU A 22 1.59 28.98 -35.98
N GLN A 23 2.71 29.64 -36.21
CA GLN A 23 2.95 30.99 -35.69
C GLN A 23 2.06 32.03 -36.38
N CYS A 24 1.90 31.94 -37.71
CA CYS A 24 0.97 32.80 -38.45
C CYS A 24 -0.49 32.51 -38.10
N ARG A 25 -0.84 31.23 -37.90
CA ARG A 25 -2.17 30.78 -37.44
C ARG A 25 -2.49 31.33 -36.05
N ARG A 26 -1.57 31.21 -35.08
CA ARG A 26 -1.70 31.72 -33.70
C ARG A 26 -1.78 33.25 -33.66
N ARG A 27 -1.00 33.95 -34.48
CA ARG A 27 -1.00 35.42 -34.62
C ARG A 27 -2.09 35.97 -35.56
N LYS A 28 -2.89 35.11 -36.20
CA LYS A 28 -3.94 35.45 -37.18
C LYS A 28 -3.46 36.31 -38.37
N VAL A 29 -2.18 36.17 -38.78
CA VAL A 29 -1.57 36.93 -39.88
C VAL A 29 -1.42 36.10 -41.15
N ARG A 30 -1.32 36.76 -42.31
CA ARG A 30 -1.13 36.09 -43.61
C ARG A 30 0.22 35.38 -43.66
N CYS A 31 0.17 34.09 -43.95
CA CYS A 31 1.32 33.24 -44.20
C CYS A 31 1.57 33.16 -45.72
N ASP A 32 2.82 33.39 -46.13
CA ASP A 32 3.33 33.27 -47.51
C ASP A 32 3.69 31.83 -47.89
N ARG A 33 3.52 30.87 -46.98
CA ARG A 33 3.71 29.41 -47.16
C ARG A 33 5.14 28.91 -47.41
N ASN A 34 6.13 29.80 -47.49
CA ASN A 34 7.55 29.43 -47.47
C ASN A 34 7.96 28.80 -46.12
N LEU A 35 9.11 28.14 -46.07
CA LEU A 35 9.67 27.53 -44.86
C LEU A 35 11.15 27.95 -44.71
N PRO A 36 11.51 28.80 -43.72
CA PRO A 36 10.62 29.57 -42.86
C PRO A 36 9.83 30.63 -43.64
N CYS A 37 8.59 30.93 -43.22
CA CYS A 37 7.75 31.91 -43.91
C CYS A 37 8.23 33.35 -43.64
N GLY A 38 8.16 34.23 -44.63
CA GLY A 38 8.65 35.62 -44.56
C GLY A 38 7.97 36.46 -43.47
N THR A 39 6.78 36.07 -43.00
CA THR A 39 6.15 36.66 -41.81
C THR A 39 6.79 36.18 -40.49
N CYS A 40 7.25 34.92 -40.40
CA CYS A 40 8.04 34.44 -39.26
C CYS A 40 9.43 35.08 -39.25
N VAL A 41 10.12 35.10 -40.40
CA VAL A 41 11.48 35.65 -40.55
C VAL A 41 11.55 37.11 -40.11
N ARG A 42 10.66 37.97 -40.63
CA ARG A 42 10.58 39.40 -40.22
C ARG A 42 10.27 39.60 -38.74
N SER A 43 9.62 38.62 -38.10
CA SER A 43 9.32 38.64 -36.66
C SER A 43 10.38 37.96 -35.79
N LYS A 44 11.53 37.58 -36.35
CA LYS A 44 12.64 36.86 -35.68
C LYS A 44 12.20 35.59 -34.91
N ASN A 45 11.14 34.91 -35.37
CA ASN A 45 10.65 33.70 -34.70
C ASN A 45 11.30 32.45 -35.30
N ALA A 46 12.13 31.76 -34.51
CA ALA A 46 12.90 30.59 -34.93
C ALA A 46 12.03 29.37 -35.32
N LEU A 47 10.84 29.21 -34.73
CA LEU A 47 10.01 28.01 -34.86
C LEU A 47 8.87 28.19 -35.87
N CYS A 48 9.18 28.12 -37.17
CA CYS A 48 8.20 28.22 -38.26
C CYS A 48 7.59 26.85 -38.66
N THR A 49 6.90 26.18 -37.74
CA THR A 49 6.28 24.86 -37.97
C THR A 49 5.01 24.90 -38.83
N TYR A 50 4.82 23.88 -39.66
CA TYR A 50 3.53 23.53 -40.28
C TYR A 50 3.09 22.17 -39.75
N THR A 51 1.83 22.03 -39.34
CA THR A 51 1.30 20.76 -38.82
C THR A 51 1.26 19.70 -39.93
N THR A 52 2.25 18.81 -39.98
CA THR A 52 2.31 17.70 -40.93
C THR A 52 1.31 16.61 -40.53
N GLN A 53 0.55 16.10 -41.51
CA GLN A 53 -0.23 14.87 -41.32
C GLN A 53 0.66 13.68 -41.69
N VAL A 54 1.11 12.93 -40.69
CA VAL A 54 1.89 11.71 -40.90
C VAL A 54 1.08 10.73 -41.75
N THR A 55 1.61 10.41 -42.91
CA THR A 55 1.14 9.35 -43.81
C THR A 55 2.38 8.49 -44.07
N PRO A 56 2.33 7.16 -43.92
CA PRO A 56 3.52 6.31 -44.06
C PRO A 56 4.10 6.39 -45.49
N PRO A 57 5.43 6.27 -45.64
CA PRO A 57 6.11 6.48 -46.92
C PRO A 57 5.74 5.40 -47.96
N PRO A 58 5.63 5.76 -49.25
CA PRO A 58 5.31 4.82 -50.30
C PRO A 58 6.53 3.97 -50.70
N VAL A 59 6.29 2.67 -50.96
CA VAL A 59 7.27 1.80 -51.62
C VAL A 59 7.45 2.26 -53.07
N GLN A 60 8.69 2.47 -53.51
CA GLN A 60 9.04 2.69 -54.92
C GLN A 60 9.83 1.51 -55.46
N SER A 61 9.51 1.09 -56.69
CA SER A 61 10.09 -0.12 -57.31
C SER A 61 10.41 0.10 -58.79
N SER A 62 11.68 0.37 -59.12
CA SER A 62 12.23 0.27 -60.49
C SER A 62 13.74 0.55 -60.52
N ALA A 63 14.57 -0.01 -61.42
CA ALA A 63 14.49 -1.26 -62.19
C ALA A 63 15.79 -1.47 -63.00
N THR A 64 16.53 -2.57 -62.77
CA THR A 64 17.54 -3.16 -63.68
C THR A 64 17.71 -4.62 -63.28
N ALA A 65 17.29 -5.62 -64.07
CA ALA A 65 17.86 -6.11 -65.33
C ALA A 65 19.02 -7.11 -65.10
N GLY A 66 18.75 -8.39 -65.34
CA GLY A 66 19.69 -9.51 -65.15
C GLY A 66 18.97 -10.84 -64.95
N ALA A 67 18.51 -11.47 -66.04
CA ALA A 67 17.62 -12.64 -65.97
C ALA A 67 18.35 -13.98 -66.19
N VAL A 68 18.08 -14.97 -65.33
CA VAL A 68 18.33 -16.40 -65.60
C VAL A 68 17.14 -17.26 -65.14
N ARG A 69 16.75 -18.20 -66.00
CA ARG A 69 15.78 -19.31 -65.87
C ARG A 69 16.27 -20.42 -66.83
N PRO A 70 15.81 -21.70 -66.81
CA PRO A 70 14.69 -22.33 -66.08
C PRO A 70 15.23 -23.16 -64.87
N ALA A 71 14.66 -24.26 -64.33
CA ALA A 71 13.49 -25.08 -64.66
C ALA A 71 12.89 -25.81 -63.42
N PRO A 72 11.63 -26.28 -63.46
CA PRO A 72 11.00 -27.09 -62.40
C PRO A 72 10.97 -28.60 -62.71
N ARG A 73 10.73 -29.46 -61.69
CA ARG A 73 10.05 -30.77 -61.81
C ARG A 73 9.66 -31.40 -60.45
N HIS A 74 8.48 -32.06 -60.46
CA HIS A 74 7.95 -33.23 -59.72
C HIS A 74 8.73 -33.85 -58.52
N ALA A 75 8.09 -34.45 -57.50
CA ALA A 75 6.65 -34.61 -57.16
C ALA A 75 6.44 -35.06 -55.69
N SER A 76 5.17 -35.06 -55.24
CA SER A 76 4.63 -35.69 -54.00
C SER A 76 4.71 -37.25 -54.05
N PRO A 77 4.47 -38.04 -52.96
CA PRO A 77 3.33 -37.89 -52.01
C PRO A 77 3.50 -38.30 -50.52
N GLN A 78 2.52 -37.86 -49.69
CA GLN A 78 1.93 -38.50 -48.47
C GLN A 78 2.84 -38.93 -47.29
N HIS A 79 2.61 -38.48 -46.05
CA HIS A 79 1.51 -38.98 -45.20
C HIS A 79 1.09 -38.01 -44.06
N GLY A 80 -0.22 -37.99 -43.76
CA GLY A 80 -0.77 -38.23 -42.41
C GLY A 80 -0.66 -37.19 -41.27
N ALA A 81 -1.82 -36.59 -40.94
CA ALA A 81 -2.26 -36.24 -39.57
C ALA A 81 -1.65 -34.96 -38.91
N PRO A 82 -2.27 -34.40 -37.83
CA PRO A 82 -2.52 -32.95 -37.81
C PRO A 82 -1.95 -32.15 -36.61
N VAL A 83 -2.05 -30.83 -36.71
CA VAL A 83 -1.59 -29.85 -35.70
C VAL A 83 -2.58 -29.72 -34.54
N SER A 84 -2.05 -29.75 -33.33
CA SER A 84 -2.61 -29.15 -32.10
C SER A 84 -1.46 -28.95 -31.11
N GLY A 85 -1.48 -27.99 -30.18
CA GLY A 85 -2.50 -26.97 -29.96
C GLY A 85 -2.58 -26.63 -28.47
N ALA A 86 -2.10 -25.44 -28.08
CA ALA A 86 -2.02 -24.93 -26.69
C ALA A 86 -1.22 -25.82 -25.70
N ALA A 87 0.00 -25.39 -25.39
CA ALA A 87 0.69 -25.89 -24.20
C ALA A 87 -0.03 -25.40 -22.94
N ALA A 88 -0.56 -26.32 -22.14
CA ALA A 88 -1.11 -25.98 -20.83
C ALA A 88 0.04 -25.67 -19.86
N LEU A 89 -0.09 -24.57 -19.09
CA LEU A 89 0.83 -24.29 -18.00
C LEU A 89 0.60 -25.32 -16.89
N THR A 90 1.54 -26.25 -16.72
CA THR A 90 1.54 -27.23 -15.63
C THR A 90 1.74 -26.54 -14.29
N PHE A 91 0.99 -26.97 -13.28
CA PHE A 91 1.17 -26.51 -11.91
C PHE A 91 2.50 -27.04 -11.35
N PRO A 92 3.32 -26.22 -10.67
CA PRO A 92 4.42 -26.72 -9.85
C PRO A 92 3.87 -27.56 -8.69
N GLU A 93 4.51 -28.69 -8.37
CA GLU A 93 4.19 -29.44 -7.15
C GLU A 93 4.60 -28.63 -5.90
N PRO A 94 3.76 -28.59 -4.85
CA PRO A 94 4.09 -27.89 -3.62
C PRO A 94 5.14 -28.66 -2.81
N ILE A 95 6.23 -27.99 -2.44
CA ILE A 95 7.21 -28.54 -1.48
C ILE A 95 6.56 -28.56 -0.09
N VAL A 96 6.18 -29.75 0.38
CA VAL A 96 5.55 -29.96 1.70
C VAL A 96 6.62 -30.08 2.79
N PRO A 97 6.64 -29.20 3.81
CA PRO A 97 7.51 -29.38 4.98
C PRO A 97 6.98 -30.54 5.84
N GLY A 98 7.77 -31.61 5.97
CA GLY A 98 7.36 -32.82 6.67
C GLY A 98 7.29 -32.67 8.20
N PHE A 99 6.10 -32.43 8.75
CA PHE A 99 5.84 -32.56 10.18
C PHE A 99 5.37 -33.98 10.53
N GLN A 100 6.16 -34.69 11.36
CA GLN A 100 5.76 -35.97 11.93
C GLN A 100 4.90 -35.76 13.18
N LEU A 101 3.72 -36.38 13.21
CA LEU A 101 2.88 -36.47 14.42
C LEU A 101 2.97 -37.88 15.03
N PRO A 102 3.00 -38.03 16.37
CA PRO A 102 3.02 -39.35 17.01
C PRO A 102 1.70 -40.10 16.83
N ILE A 103 1.77 -41.38 16.47
CA ILE A 103 0.62 -42.27 16.34
C ILE A 103 0.23 -42.84 17.72
N SER A 104 -1.08 -42.97 17.99
CA SER A 104 -1.61 -43.83 19.05
C SER A 104 -2.76 -44.70 18.53
N SER A 105 -3.01 -45.83 19.19
CA SER A 105 -3.66 -47.02 18.64
C SER A 105 -5.20 -47.05 18.75
N THR A 106 -5.84 -47.75 17.80
CA THR A 106 -7.25 -48.19 17.87
C THR A 106 -7.42 -49.48 18.69
N PRO A 107 -8.65 -49.81 19.13
CA PRO A 107 -9.45 -50.86 18.46
C PRO A 107 -10.85 -50.34 18.02
N ARG A 108 -11.47 -50.78 16.91
CA ARG A 108 -12.24 -52.04 16.67
C ARG A 108 -13.36 -52.27 17.72
N THR A 109 -14.62 -52.63 17.39
CA THR A 109 -15.29 -53.07 16.12
C THR A 109 -16.81 -52.72 16.23
N SER A 110 -17.77 -53.00 15.32
CA SER A 110 -17.91 -53.81 14.10
C SER A 110 -19.12 -53.35 13.23
N THR A 111 -19.35 -53.99 12.07
CA THR A 111 -20.40 -53.66 11.07
C THR A 111 -21.72 -54.44 11.23
N THR A 112 -22.87 -53.86 10.80
CA THR A 112 -23.97 -54.59 10.11
C THR A 112 -25.02 -53.67 9.46
N THR A 113 -25.64 -54.12 8.36
CA THR A 113 -26.94 -53.66 7.80
C THR A 113 -27.69 -54.90 7.29
N PRO A 114 -29.04 -54.91 7.15
CA PRO A 114 -29.62 -54.77 5.79
C PRO A 114 -31.10 -54.24 5.64
N ARG A 115 -31.34 -53.53 4.52
CA ARG A 115 -32.51 -53.47 3.60
C ARG A 115 -33.97 -53.93 3.99
N SER A 116 -34.90 -52.96 3.94
CA SER A 116 -36.04 -52.80 2.95
C SER A 116 -37.49 -53.36 3.12
N VAL A 117 -38.47 -52.62 2.52
CA VAL A 117 -39.71 -53.03 1.76
C VAL A 117 -41.11 -52.45 2.18
N ALA A 118 -41.75 -51.69 1.26
CA ALA A 118 -43.21 -51.46 0.98
C ALA A 118 -44.20 -50.79 2.00
N ALA A 119 -45.48 -50.43 1.69
CA ALA A 119 -46.10 -49.64 0.57
C ALA A 119 -47.67 -49.52 0.73
N ARG A 120 -48.33 -48.54 0.02
CA ARG A 120 -49.81 -48.38 -0.27
C ARG A 120 -50.71 -47.83 0.89
N THR A 121 -51.91 -47.18 0.72
CA THR A 121 -52.77 -46.78 -0.44
C THR A 121 -53.80 -45.62 -0.13
N ARG A 122 -53.97 -44.68 -1.09
CA ARG A 122 -55.18 -43.98 -1.66
C ARG A 122 -56.52 -43.63 -0.93
N GLU A 123 -56.89 -42.31 -1.03
CA GLU A 123 -58.11 -41.64 -1.64
C GLU A 123 -59.57 -42.01 -1.20
N PRO A 124 -60.65 -41.20 -1.46
CA PRO A 124 -60.83 -39.97 -2.30
C PRO A 124 -61.57 -38.79 -1.54
N GLU A 125 -62.32 -37.76 -2.04
CA GLU A 125 -62.70 -37.19 -3.37
C GLU A 125 -63.20 -35.68 -3.34
N VAL A 126 -63.27 -35.08 -4.54
CA VAL A 126 -64.05 -33.95 -5.21
C VAL A 126 -65.37 -33.41 -4.56
N PRO A 127 -65.91 -32.16 -4.86
CA PRO A 127 -65.64 -31.17 -5.95
C PRO A 127 -65.39 -29.67 -5.59
N SER A 128 -65.01 -28.90 -6.63
CA SER A 128 -64.83 -27.41 -6.62
C SER A 128 -65.99 -26.64 -7.30
N PRO A 129 -65.96 -25.29 -7.26
CA PRO A 129 -65.94 -24.53 -8.53
C PRO A 129 -64.72 -23.58 -8.66
N ILE A 130 -64.62 -22.88 -9.80
CA ILE A 130 -63.36 -22.32 -10.35
C ILE A 130 -63.41 -20.78 -10.47
N ASN A 131 -62.29 -20.10 -10.19
CA ASN A 131 -61.78 -19.00 -11.04
C ASN A 131 -60.31 -18.60 -10.78
N PHE A 132 -59.50 -18.68 -11.84
CA PHE A 132 -58.20 -18.03 -12.13
C PHE A 132 -57.19 -17.70 -11.00
N PRO A 133 -56.08 -18.46 -10.89
CA PRO A 133 -54.81 -17.97 -10.32
C PRO A 133 -53.94 -17.24 -11.36
N GLY A 134 -53.13 -16.28 -10.90
CA GLY A 134 -52.05 -15.67 -11.70
C GLY A 134 -50.81 -16.57 -11.82
N PRO A 135 -49.80 -16.18 -12.62
CA PRO A 135 -48.59 -16.99 -12.82
C PRO A 135 -47.79 -17.19 -11.52
N THR A 136 -47.40 -18.43 -11.26
CA THR A 136 -46.65 -18.84 -10.07
C THR A 136 -45.22 -18.30 -10.07
N ALA A 137 -44.79 -17.70 -8.96
CA ALA A 137 -43.39 -17.33 -8.75
C ALA A 137 -42.53 -18.58 -8.53
N SER A 138 -41.56 -18.82 -9.41
CA SER A 138 -40.45 -19.74 -9.16
C SER A 138 -39.43 -19.09 -8.22
N GLY A 139 -39.06 -19.77 -7.14
CA GLY A 139 -38.10 -19.24 -6.16
C GLY A 139 -36.74 -18.92 -6.78
N GLY A 140 -36.31 -17.67 -6.63
CA GLY A 140 -35.04 -17.15 -7.13
C GLY A 140 -34.77 -15.77 -6.55
N GLU A 141 -34.11 -15.72 -5.40
CA GLU A 141 -33.94 -14.49 -4.61
C GLU A 141 -32.85 -13.58 -5.19
N HIS A 142 -33.20 -12.89 -6.28
CA HIS A 142 -32.39 -11.79 -6.80
C HIS A 142 -32.38 -10.61 -5.81
N SER A 143 -31.35 -10.53 -4.98
CA SER A 143 -31.02 -9.35 -4.17
C SER A 143 -30.77 -8.13 -5.07
N GLY A 144 -31.82 -7.37 -5.35
CA GLY A 144 -31.80 -6.23 -6.25
C GLY A 144 -31.01 -5.03 -5.69
N PRO A 145 -30.43 -4.18 -6.55
CA PRO A 145 -29.81 -2.94 -6.11
C PRO A 145 -30.89 -1.97 -5.63
N ALA A 146 -30.83 -1.63 -4.33
CA ALA A 146 -31.80 -0.83 -3.58
C ALA A 146 -33.09 -1.56 -3.14
N ASP A 147 -32.96 -2.63 -2.35
CA ASP A 147 -33.92 -2.89 -1.26
C ASP A 147 -33.72 -1.89 -0.10
N PHE A 148 -33.93 -0.61 -0.41
CA PHE A 148 -34.16 0.42 0.59
C PHE A 148 -35.67 0.51 0.79
N GLY A 149 -36.18 -0.15 1.83
CA GLY A 149 -37.55 0.04 2.29
C GLY A 149 -37.87 1.54 2.47
N LEU A 150 -39.15 1.91 2.35
CA LEU A 150 -39.59 3.30 2.33
C LEU A 150 -38.96 4.13 3.47
N TRP A 151 -38.29 5.22 3.11
CA TRP A 151 -37.68 6.15 4.07
C TRP A 151 -38.77 6.80 4.93
N GLN A 152 -38.94 6.27 6.15
CA GLN A 152 -39.79 6.85 7.18
C GLN A 152 -38.91 7.66 8.16
N PRO A 153 -39.16 8.96 8.35
CA PRO A 153 -38.45 9.75 9.34
C PRO A 153 -38.74 9.23 10.76
N VAL A 154 -37.73 8.65 11.42
CA VAL A 154 -37.82 8.25 12.82
C VAL A 154 -37.69 9.49 13.69
N ILE A 155 -38.81 10.17 13.95
CA ILE A 155 -38.89 11.30 14.88
C ILE A 155 -38.89 10.74 16.31
N GLN A 156 -37.72 10.65 16.93
CA GLN A 156 -37.59 10.49 18.38
C GLN A 156 -37.39 11.85 19.06
N PRO A 157 -37.99 12.06 20.25
CA PRO A 157 -37.75 13.28 21.04
C PRO A 157 -36.31 13.31 21.57
N PRO A 158 -35.71 14.49 21.76
CA PRO A 158 -34.32 14.61 22.20
C PRO A 158 -34.14 14.12 23.64
N ALA A 159 -33.19 13.21 23.85
CA ALA A 159 -32.68 12.89 25.18
C ALA A 159 -31.87 14.08 25.74
N PRO A 160 -31.91 14.36 27.06
CA PRO A 160 -31.31 15.56 27.63
C PRO A 160 -29.77 15.53 27.59
N LEU A 161 -29.19 16.61 27.05
CA LEU A 161 -27.75 16.85 27.10
C LEU A 161 -27.32 17.23 28.52
N LEU A 162 -26.55 16.38 29.19
CA LEU A 162 -25.94 16.70 30.48
C LEU A 162 -24.71 17.59 30.28
N SER A 163 -24.91 18.90 30.34
CA SER A 163 -23.85 19.91 30.40
C SER A 163 -23.18 19.91 31.78
N ALA A 164 -22.00 19.31 31.91
CA ALA A 164 -21.17 19.43 33.10
C ALA A 164 -20.43 20.78 33.10
N SER A 165 -20.98 21.79 33.76
CA SER A 165 -20.32 23.08 34.01
C SER A 165 -19.28 22.97 35.12
N ALA A 166 -18.16 23.69 35.00
CA ALA A 166 -17.14 23.76 36.04
C ALA A 166 -17.64 24.49 37.31
N GLY A 167 -17.23 23.99 38.48
CA GLY A 167 -17.44 24.58 39.80
C GLY A 167 -16.18 24.38 40.64
N ASN A 168 -15.87 25.33 41.52
CA ASN A 168 -14.52 25.49 42.08
C ASN A 168 -14.32 24.78 43.43
N THR A 169 -13.04 24.51 43.74
CA THR A 169 -12.44 24.38 45.10
C THR A 169 -13.13 23.50 46.16
N ASP A 170 -12.40 22.49 46.65
CA ASP A 170 -11.83 22.64 48.01
C ASP A 170 -10.59 21.75 48.26
N SER A 171 -9.87 21.99 49.35
CA SER A 171 -8.57 21.36 49.67
C SER A 171 -8.62 20.40 50.86
N ALA A 172 -7.86 19.29 50.84
CA ALA A 172 -6.99 18.86 51.96
C ALA A 172 -6.23 17.52 51.75
N SER A 173 -4.96 17.50 52.19
CA SER A 173 -4.20 16.39 52.80
C SER A 173 -4.21 14.97 52.18
N THR A 174 -3.04 14.56 51.66
CA THR A 174 -2.59 13.17 51.56
C THR A 174 -1.43 12.92 52.54
N PRO A 175 -1.39 11.81 53.31
CA PRO A 175 -0.26 11.48 54.18
C PRO A 175 0.70 10.42 53.58
N ALA A 176 1.99 10.62 53.86
CA ALA A 176 3.10 9.65 53.86
C ALA A 176 3.52 8.94 52.55
N SER A 177 4.82 8.99 52.28
CA SER A 177 5.53 8.21 51.24
C SER A 177 6.69 7.44 51.88
N CYS A 178 7.13 6.35 51.25
CA CYS A 178 8.43 5.74 51.57
C CYS A 178 9.54 6.35 50.68
N PRO A 179 10.70 6.75 51.24
CA PRO A 179 11.76 7.43 50.48
C PRO A 179 12.74 6.45 49.82
N GLY A 180 13.37 6.87 48.71
CA GLY A 180 14.46 6.10 48.09
C GLY A 180 15.07 6.67 46.80
N SER A 181 14.31 7.38 45.97
CA SER A 181 14.74 7.80 44.62
C SER A 181 14.54 9.27 44.26
N SER A 182 13.87 10.07 45.12
CA SER A 182 13.45 11.43 44.77
C SER A 182 14.58 12.46 44.68
N SER A 183 15.71 12.27 45.37
CA SER A 183 16.79 13.27 45.43
C SER A 183 17.46 13.49 44.07
N THR A 184 17.75 12.42 43.33
CA THR A 184 18.35 12.48 41.99
C THR A 184 17.38 13.10 40.98
N VAL A 185 16.08 12.77 41.07
CA VAL A 185 15.04 13.32 40.18
C VAL A 185 14.85 14.82 40.44
N ASN A 186 14.75 15.24 41.71
CA ASN A 186 14.59 16.65 42.05
C ASN A 186 15.84 17.47 41.65
N SER A 187 17.04 16.93 41.90
CA SER A 187 18.31 17.53 41.46
C SER A 187 18.37 17.72 39.93
N LEU A 188 17.86 16.76 39.15
CA LEU A 188 17.74 16.92 37.69
C LEU A 188 16.68 17.97 37.30
N VAL A 189 15.52 17.98 37.95
CA VAL A 189 14.44 18.96 37.69
C VAL A 189 14.89 20.39 38.00
N ASP A 190 15.55 20.61 39.14
CA ASP A 190 16.01 21.94 39.53
C ASP A 190 17.20 22.41 38.68
N ARG A 191 18.04 21.47 38.20
CA ARG A 191 19.11 21.75 37.23
C ARG A 191 18.57 22.03 35.82
N VAL A 192 17.45 21.44 35.41
CA VAL A 192 16.72 21.82 34.18
C VAL A 192 16.17 23.23 34.32
N LYS A 193 15.46 23.56 35.41
CA LYS A 193 14.99 24.94 35.67
C LYS A 193 16.12 25.96 35.70
N GLN A 194 17.28 25.60 36.25
CA GLN A 194 18.44 26.49 36.28
C GLN A 194 19.00 26.74 34.87
N LEU A 195 18.98 25.74 33.99
CA LEU A 195 19.35 25.90 32.58
C LEU A 195 18.30 26.70 31.78
N GLU A 196 17.00 26.50 32.05
CA GLU A 196 15.91 27.30 31.47
C GLU A 196 16.03 28.78 31.88
N GLN A 197 16.30 29.05 33.16
CA GLN A 197 16.56 30.39 33.69
C GLN A 197 17.81 31.02 33.03
N GLN A 198 18.92 30.27 32.92
CA GLN A 198 20.14 30.74 32.27
C GLN A 198 19.94 31.01 30.77
N LEU A 199 19.12 30.23 30.07
CA LEU A 199 18.75 30.52 28.68
C LEU A 199 17.95 31.83 28.59
N SER A 200 16.99 32.03 29.49
CA SER A 200 16.15 33.24 29.54
C SER A 200 16.98 34.49 29.84
N ASP A 201 17.87 34.42 30.84
CA ASP A 201 18.78 35.52 31.22
C ASP A 201 19.77 35.88 30.10
N LEU A 202 20.16 34.91 29.25
CA LEU A 202 20.98 35.15 28.06
C LEU A 202 20.19 35.82 26.94
N MET A 203 18.91 35.45 26.73
CA MET A 203 18.05 36.08 25.73
C MET A 203 17.69 37.53 26.09
N VAL A 204 17.60 37.87 27.37
CA VAL A 204 17.25 39.23 27.85
C VAL A 204 18.40 40.26 27.69
N ARG A 205 19.64 39.82 27.44
CA ARG A 205 20.81 40.72 27.29
C ARG A 205 21.11 41.15 25.84
N GLY A 206 20.21 40.86 24.89
CA GLY A 206 20.39 41.20 23.47
C GLY A 206 19.83 42.56 23.03
N ASP A 207 18.86 43.11 23.75
CA ASP A 207 18.08 44.28 23.32
C ASP A 207 18.56 45.59 23.98
N ASP A 208 19.38 46.38 23.28
CA ASP A 208 19.54 47.82 23.57
C ASP A 208 19.85 48.65 22.31
N GLU A 209 18.96 48.59 21.30
CA GLU A 209 18.53 49.81 20.59
C GLU A 209 17.15 49.62 19.92
N SER A 210 16.44 50.71 19.65
CA SER A 210 14.99 50.73 19.46
C SER A 210 14.47 50.06 18.17
N VAL A 211 13.57 49.08 18.31
CA VAL A 211 12.73 48.52 17.23
C VAL A 211 11.24 48.57 17.64
N PRO A 212 10.28 48.86 16.73
CA PRO A 212 8.86 48.94 17.08
C PRO A 212 8.26 47.60 17.54
N ARG A 213 7.22 47.68 18.38
CA ARG A 213 6.32 46.54 18.65
C ARG A 213 5.53 46.16 17.40
N ASP A 214 6.05 45.24 16.60
CA ASP A 214 5.22 44.39 15.76
C ASP A 214 4.85 43.10 16.53
N GLY A 215 3.71 42.51 16.21
CA GLY A 215 3.23 41.28 16.86
C GLY A 215 4.03 40.09 16.34
N SER A 216 4.93 39.54 17.15
CA SER A 216 5.86 38.48 16.74
C SER A 216 5.16 37.28 16.09
N VAL A 217 5.14 37.25 14.75
CA VAL A 217 4.64 36.13 13.97
C VAL A 217 5.54 34.94 14.28
N ARG A 218 5.00 33.95 15.01
CA ARG A 218 5.71 32.72 15.37
C ARG A 218 6.15 32.00 14.09
N GLU A 219 7.43 32.09 13.77
CA GLU A 219 7.94 31.59 12.49
C GLU A 219 7.78 30.05 12.41
N GLY A 220 7.15 29.59 11.33
CA GLY A 220 6.93 28.16 11.09
C GLY A 220 8.23 27.44 10.72
N LEU A 221 8.29 26.13 11.00
CA LEU A 221 9.47 25.33 10.67
C LEU A 221 9.69 25.27 9.14
N LYS A 222 10.91 25.62 8.72
CA LYS A 222 11.33 25.65 7.32
C LYS A 222 12.00 24.32 6.94
N TYR A 223 11.19 23.39 6.41
CA TYR A 223 11.64 22.12 5.83
C TYR A 223 10.75 21.75 4.63
N SER A 224 11.15 20.76 3.82
CA SER A 224 10.36 20.31 2.65
C SER A 224 8.99 19.73 3.05
N ARG A 225 7.92 20.34 2.53
CA ARG A 225 6.53 19.87 2.72
C ARG A 225 6.11 18.78 1.71
N GLY A 226 7.01 18.37 0.83
CA GLY A 226 6.78 17.34 -0.18
C GLY A 226 7.62 17.55 -1.44
N CYS A 227 7.78 16.49 -2.23
CA CYS A 227 8.52 16.49 -3.50
C CYS A 227 7.61 16.25 -4.71
N VAL A 228 8.10 16.51 -5.93
CA VAL A 228 7.37 16.27 -7.18
C VAL A 228 8.22 15.40 -8.09
N SER A 229 7.73 14.22 -8.47
CA SER A 229 8.43 13.37 -9.43
C SER A 229 7.51 12.90 -10.54
N LYS A 230 7.98 13.04 -11.78
CA LYS A 230 7.20 12.96 -13.02
C LYS A 230 5.96 13.87 -12.94
N THR A 231 4.76 13.29 -12.87
CA THR A 231 3.46 13.98 -12.82
C THR A 231 2.81 13.97 -11.44
N ARG A 232 3.54 13.55 -10.39
CA ARG A 232 2.97 13.23 -9.07
C ARG A 232 3.60 14.10 -7.98
N PHE A 233 2.76 14.62 -7.08
CA PHE A 233 3.17 15.28 -5.85
C PHE A 233 3.11 14.30 -4.67
N PHE A 234 4.15 14.31 -3.84
CA PHE A 234 4.31 13.45 -2.69
C PHE A 234 4.47 14.31 -1.44
N GLY A 235 3.38 14.47 -0.66
CA GLY A 235 3.38 15.31 0.54
C GLY A 235 4.24 14.78 1.68
N GLN A 236 4.35 15.58 2.75
CA GLN A 236 5.29 15.39 3.86
C GLN A 236 5.43 13.94 4.37
N SER A 237 4.33 13.19 4.49
CA SER A 237 4.36 11.81 5.01
C SER A 237 4.81 10.74 4.02
N HIS A 238 4.89 11.05 2.72
CA HIS A 238 5.33 10.08 1.73
C HIS A 238 6.79 9.69 1.97
N TRP A 239 7.09 8.40 1.90
CA TRP A 239 8.41 7.87 2.25
C TRP A 239 9.56 8.47 1.40
N MET A 240 9.28 8.90 0.16
CA MET A 240 10.27 9.61 -0.68
C MET A 240 10.68 10.98 -0.13
N ASN A 241 9.78 11.75 0.48
CA ASN A 241 10.13 13.07 1.04
C ASN A 241 11.12 12.91 2.21
N SER A 242 10.92 11.85 3.00
CA SER A 242 11.90 11.46 4.03
C SER A 242 13.20 10.97 3.42
N ALA A 243 13.16 10.15 2.36
CA ALA A 243 14.35 9.66 1.70
C ALA A 243 15.21 10.81 1.15
N ASP A 244 14.64 11.65 0.28
CA ASP A 244 15.34 12.78 -0.34
C ASP A 244 16.01 13.71 0.69
N MET A 245 15.23 14.13 1.69
CA MET A 245 15.72 14.96 2.77
C MET A 245 16.90 14.32 3.51
N LEU A 246 16.83 13.01 3.80
CA LEU A 246 17.90 12.29 4.51
C LEU A 246 19.15 12.05 3.63
N PHE A 247 18.98 11.77 2.33
CA PHE A 247 20.10 11.61 1.40
C PHE A 247 20.90 12.90 1.22
N ASN A 248 20.20 14.02 1.04
CA ASN A 248 20.83 15.34 0.87
C ASN A 248 21.58 15.84 2.11
N LEU A 249 21.29 15.31 3.31
CA LEU A 249 21.87 15.81 4.57
C LEU A 249 23.11 15.04 5.07
N ALA A 250 23.13 13.72 4.96
CA ALA A 250 24.17 12.89 5.59
C ALA A 250 24.62 11.67 4.75
N LEU A 251 24.20 11.57 3.49
CA LEU A 251 24.66 10.53 2.56
C LEU A 251 25.23 11.13 1.27
N SER A 252 25.82 12.32 1.36
CA SER A 252 26.48 13.04 0.25
C SER A 252 27.53 12.18 -0.48
N ARG A 253 28.25 11.30 0.23
CA ARG A 253 29.14 10.30 -0.35
C ARG A 253 28.40 9.26 -1.20
N LEU A 254 27.30 8.67 -0.71
CA LEU A 254 26.48 7.72 -1.48
C LEU A 254 25.78 8.39 -2.67
N VAL A 255 25.35 9.64 -2.51
CA VAL A 255 24.73 10.45 -3.57
C VAL A 255 25.73 10.77 -4.69
N THR A 256 26.95 11.20 -4.33
CA THR A 256 28.03 11.47 -5.29
C THR A 256 28.43 10.20 -6.04
N PHE A 257 28.58 9.09 -5.32
CA PHE A 257 28.80 7.77 -5.89
C PHE A 257 27.69 7.41 -6.89
N ALA A 258 26.41 7.43 -6.47
CA ALA A 258 25.28 7.11 -7.34
C ALA A 258 25.27 7.90 -8.67
N LYS A 259 25.45 9.22 -8.59
CA LYS A 259 25.51 10.11 -9.77
C LYS A 259 26.70 9.82 -10.68
N LYS A 260 27.84 9.40 -10.13
CA LYS A 260 29.04 9.02 -10.90
C LYS A 260 28.74 7.84 -11.84
N TYR A 261 28.09 6.79 -11.34
CA TYR A 261 27.71 5.62 -12.14
C TYR A 261 26.55 5.89 -13.09
N GLU A 262 25.60 6.74 -12.72
CA GLU A 262 24.51 7.22 -13.58
C GLU A 262 25.05 7.91 -14.85
N SER A 263 26.18 8.64 -14.73
CA SER A 263 26.88 9.26 -15.86
C SER A 263 27.73 8.29 -16.71
N ASN A 264 28.15 7.15 -16.16
CA ASN A 264 29.13 6.24 -16.80
C ASN A 264 28.53 4.85 -17.11
N ARG A 265 27.86 4.78 -18.27
CA ARG A 265 27.21 3.57 -18.81
C ARG A 265 28.16 2.42 -19.19
N MET A 266 29.48 2.59 -19.05
CA MET A 266 30.49 1.60 -19.44
C MET A 266 31.02 0.74 -18.27
N THR A 267 30.45 0.90 -17.07
CA THR A 267 30.84 0.14 -15.86
C THR A 267 30.14 -1.23 -15.80
N ASN A 268 30.78 -2.23 -15.17
CA ASN A 268 30.15 -3.55 -14.99
C ASN A 268 28.91 -3.42 -14.08
N LEU A 269 29.00 -2.58 -13.04
CA LEU A 269 27.89 -2.18 -12.18
C LEU A 269 26.67 -1.73 -12.99
N TYR A 270 26.85 -0.77 -13.91
CA TYR A 270 25.77 -0.30 -14.79
C TYR A 270 25.17 -1.45 -15.62
N SER A 271 26.02 -2.28 -16.24
CA SER A 271 25.57 -3.41 -17.06
C SER A 271 24.75 -4.43 -16.25
N GLY A 272 25.18 -4.77 -15.03
CA GLY A 272 24.46 -5.65 -14.13
C GLY A 272 23.11 -5.06 -13.69
N LEU A 273 23.06 -3.76 -13.41
CA LEU A 273 21.83 -3.05 -13.04
C LEU A 273 20.81 -3.01 -14.18
N GLU A 274 21.26 -2.78 -15.42
CA GLU A 274 20.41 -2.81 -16.61
C GLU A 274 19.86 -4.23 -16.89
N LYS A 275 20.70 -5.26 -16.78
CA LYS A 275 20.28 -6.67 -16.85
C LYS A 275 19.20 -6.98 -15.81
N CYS A 276 19.41 -6.57 -14.55
CA CYS A 276 18.42 -6.76 -13.47
C CYS A 276 17.11 -6.01 -13.76
N LYS A 277 17.15 -4.78 -14.29
CA LYS A 277 15.94 -4.04 -14.70
C LYS A 277 15.16 -4.78 -15.79
N ASN A 278 15.85 -5.38 -16.75
CA ASN A 278 15.21 -6.10 -17.85
C ASN A 278 14.63 -7.47 -17.42
N LEU A 279 15.29 -8.20 -16.52
CA LEU A 279 14.67 -9.34 -15.82
C LEU A 279 13.44 -8.90 -15.01
N GLY A 280 13.55 -7.82 -14.24
CA GLY A 280 12.45 -7.26 -13.46
C GLY A 280 11.22 -6.93 -14.33
N ARG A 281 11.42 -6.31 -15.49
CA ARG A 281 10.37 -6.08 -16.51
C ARG A 281 9.72 -7.38 -17.02
N LEU A 282 10.53 -8.40 -17.32
CA LEU A 282 10.02 -9.71 -17.75
C LEU A 282 9.20 -10.41 -16.65
N ILE A 283 9.64 -10.32 -15.39
CA ILE A 283 8.93 -10.88 -14.24
C ILE A 283 7.61 -10.12 -13.99
N LYS A 284 7.62 -8.77 -14.08
CA LYS A 284 6.40 -7.94 -14.00
C LYS A 284 5.39 -8.36 -15.09
N SER A 285 5.81 -8.52 -16.34
CA SER A 285 4.90 -8.89 -17.45
C SER A 285 4.41 -10.35 -17.38
N ARG A 286 5.25 -11.31 -16.96
CA ARG A 286 4.84 -12.71 -16.73
C ARG A 286 3.79 -12.87 -15.61
N ARG A 287 3.71 -11.94 -14.65
CA ARG A 287 2.71 -11.95 -13.56
C ARG A 287 1.34 -11.39 -13.95
N ALA A 288 1.30 -10.46 -14.90
CA ALA A 288 0.05 -9.85 -15.34
C ALA A 288 -0.71 -10.79 -16.29
N PRO A 289 -1.99 -11.14 -16.01
CA PRO A 289 -2.79 -11.87 -16.97
C PRO A 289 -3.08 -10.99 -18.20
N SER A 290 -2.98 -11.56 -19.40
CA SER A 290 -3.53 -10.92 -20.60
C SER A 290 -5.03 -10.70 -20.41
N PHE A 291 -5.55 -9.55 -20.83
CA PHE A 291 -6.97 -9.23 -20.67
C PHE A 291 -7.89 -10.31 -21.27
N ALA A 292 -7.47 -10.95 -22.37
CA ALA A 292 -8.21 -12.01 -23.03
C ALA A 292 -8.23 -13.36 -22.26
N THR A 293 -7.43 -13.53 -21.21
CA THR A 293 -7.39 -14.75 -20.38
C THR A 293 -7.98 -14.57 -18.98
N ILE A 294 -8.41 -13.36 -18.61
CA ILE A 294 -9.13 -13.09 -17.36
C ILE A 294 -10.51 -13.75 -17.43
N SER A 295 -10.82 -14.69 -16.53
CA SER A 295 -12.13 -15.32 -16.49
C SER A 295 -12.48 -15.85 -15.10
N ILE A 296 -13.31 -15.09 -14.38
CA ILE A 296 -13.87 -15.39 -13.07
C ILE A 296 -14.23 -16.89 -12.93
N GLY A 297 -13.74 -17.52 -11.86
CA GLY A 297 -14.14 -18.86 -11.42
C GLY A 297 -13.71 -20.06 -12.29
N LYS A 298 -13.11 -19.87 -13.47
CA LYS A 298 -12.82 -21.01 -14.39
C LYS A 298 -11.59 -21.87 -14.04
N SER A 299 -10.82 -21.49 -13.04
CA SER A 299 -9.65 -22.26 -12.59
C SER A 299 -9.44 -22.10 -11.09
N PRO A 300 -10.31 -22.70 -10.25
CA PRO A 300 -10.06 -22.81 -8.82
C PRO A 300 -8.82 -23.70 -8.56
N PRO A 301 -8.12 -23.51 -7.43
CA PRO A 301 -7.09 -24.43 -6.98
C PRO A 301 -7.73 -25.72 -6.45
N SER A 302 -6.92 -26.68 -5.96
CA SER A 302 -7.48 -27.80 -5.20
C SER A 302 -8.15 -27.30 -3.92
N ARG A 303 -9.09 -28.09 -3.38
CA ARG A 303 -9.84 -27.69 -2.17
C ARG A 303 -8.91 -27.53 -0.97
N GLU A 304 -7.93 -28.41 -0.82
CA GLU A 304 -6.96 -28.41 0.29
C GLU A 304 -6.12 -27.12 0.28
N LEU A 305 -5.76 -26.64 -0.91
CA LEU A 305 -5.07 -25.35 -1.06
C LEU A 305 -6.03 -24.18 -0.82
N ALA A 306 -7.28 -24.24 -1.30
CA ALA A 306 -8.28 -23.21 -1.02
C ALA A 306 -8.58 -23.07 0.48
N ASP A 307 -8.72 -24.18 1.20
CA ASP A 307 -8.94 -24.24 2.64
C ASP A 307 -7.78 -23.55 3.38
N ALA A 308 -6.54 -23.91 3.05
CA ALA A 308 -5.34 -23.30 3.63
C ALA A 308 -5.21 -21.79 3.34
N LEU A 309 -5.60 -21.33 2.14
CA LEU A 309 -5.57 -19.92 1.75
C LEU A 309 -6.68 -19.12 2.42
N VAL A 310 -7.90 -19.67 2.54
CA VAL A 310 -9.00 -19.05 3.28
C VAL A 310 -8.65 -18.91 4.76
N ASP A 311 -8.16 -19.97 5.40
CA ASP A 311 -7.76 -19.91 6.81
C ASP A 311 -6.59 -18.95 7.03
N ALA A 312 -5.65 -18.85 6.08
CA ALA A 312 -4.58 -17.84 6.11
C ALA A 312 -5.11 -16.39 6.06
N TYR A 313 -6.13 -16.09 5.26
CA TYR A 313 -6.81 -14.79 5.29
C TYR A 313 -7.55 -14.56 6.62
N LEU A 314 -8.32 -15.55 7.07
CA LEU A 314 -9.19 -15.44 8.25
C LEU A 314 -8.39 -15.23 9.56
N ARG A 315 -7.21 -15.87 9.68
CA ARG A 315 -6.32 -15.72 10.84
C ARG A 315 -5.41 -14.48 10.80
N THR A 316 -5.38 -13.74 9.68
CA THR A 316 -4.54 -12.54 9.49
C THR A 316 -5.38 -11.27 9.34
N PHE A 317 -5.64 -10.80 8.11
CA PHE A 317 -6.31 -9.51 7.87
C PHE A 317 -7.71 -9.43 8.47
N GLU A 318 -8.53 -10.49 8.34
CA GLU A 318 -9.86 -10.51 8.95
C GLU A 318 -9.80 -10.48 10.50
N SER A 319 -8.67 -10.80 11.12
CA SER A 319 -8.49 -10.69 12.59
C SER A 319 -8.23 -9.26 13.09
N VAL A 320 -7.98 -8.30 12.18
CA VAL A 320 -7.69 -6.89 12.51
C VAL A 320 -8.62 -5.89 11.80
N GLN A 321 -9.10 -6.23 10.61
CA GLN A 321 -9.96 -5.41 9.76
C GLN A 321 -11.15 -6.27 9.33
N ARG A 322 -12.32 -6.05 9.94
CA ARG A 322 -13.48 -6.91 9.72
C ARG A 322 -14.14 -6.61 8.38
N VAL A 323 -14.19 -7.60 7.49
CA VAL A 323 -14.75 -7.45 6.14
C VAL A 323 -15.95 -8.37 5.96
N VAL A 324 -15.78 -9.66 6.25
CA VAL A 324 -16.83 -10.68 6.11
C VAL A 324 -17.42 -11.10 7.45
N HIS A 325 -18.60 -11.68 7.43
CA HIS A 325 -19.11 -12.45 8.56
C HIS A 325 -18.61 -13.88 8.43
N ILE A 326 -17.77 -14.36 9.36
CA ILE A 326 -17.05 -15.63 9.18
C ILE A 326 -18.01 -16.83 9.09
N PRO A 327 -19.06 -16.98 9.93
CA PRO A 327 -20.04 -18.06 9.79
C PRO A 327 -20.75 -18.08 8.43
N THR A 328 -21.21 -16.92 7.95
CA THR A 328 -21.87 -16.83 6.63
C THR A 328 -20.90 -17.16 5.50
N PHE A 329 -19.69 -16.58 5.53
CA PHE A 329 -18.66 -16.82 4.52
C PHE A 329 -18.26 -18.30 4.46
N ARG A 330 -18.06 -18.97 5.60
CA ARG A 330 -17.76 -20.42 5.62
C ARG A 330 -18.95 -21.27 5.15
N ALA A 331 -20.19 -20.89 5.48
CA ALA A 331 -21.37 -21.60 5.00
C ALA A 331 -21.59 -21.46 3.49
N ASP A 332 -21.28 -20.29 2.91
CA ASP A 332 -21.30 -20.06 1.46
C ASP A 332 -20.15 -20.81 0.76
N TYR A 333 -18.97 -20.85 1.39
CA TYR A 333 -17.78 -21.57 0.93
C TYR A 333 -18.00 -23.09 0.85
N GLU A 334 -18.60 -23.71 1.87
CA GLU A 334 -18.97 -25.13 1.81
C GLU A 334 -20.05 -25.41 0.76
N ARG A 335 -20.98 -24.49 0.54
CA ARG A 335 -21.97 -24.61 -0.55
C ARG A 335 -21.33 -24.51 -1.93
N TYR A 336 -20.32 -23.65 -2.12
CA TYR A 336 -19.51 -23.62 -3.34
C TYR A 336 -18.81 -24.96 -3.62
N TRP A 337 -18.25 -25.62 -2.60
CA TRP A 337 -17.61 -26.94 -2.80
C TRP A 337 -18.59 -28.11 -2.96
N GLN A 338 -19.89 -27.90 -2.70
CA GLN A 338 -20.95 -28.87 -2.99
C GLN A 338 -21.50 -28.69 -4.42
N ASP A 339 -21.73 -27.44 -4.84
CA ASP A 339 -22.11 -27.10 -6.22
C ASP A 339 -21.48 -25.75 -6.65
N PRO A 340 -20.34 -25.78 -7.36
CA PRO A 340 -19.71 -24.57 -7.90
C PRO A 340 -20.56 -23.83 -8.94
N SER A 341 -21.57 -24.48 -9.54
CA SER A 341 -22.41 -23.89 -10.58
C SER A 341 -23.59 -23.09 -10.03
N ALA A 342 -24.02 -23.38 -8.79
CA ALA A 342 -25.02 -22.61 -8.07
C ALA A 342 -24.45 -21.33 -7.41
N ALA A 343 -23.13 -21.18 -7.34
CA ALA A 343 -22.47 -20.05 -6.68
C ALA A 343 -22.57 -18.75 -7.50
N SER A 344 -22.90 -17.65 -6.83
CA SER A 344 -22.93 -16.33 -7.49
C SER A 344 -21.52 -15.84 -7.83
N GLU A 345 -21.36 -15.12 -8.97
CA GLU A 345 -20.10 -14.46 -9.33
C GLU A 345 -19.54 -13.61 -8.18
N ALA A 346 -20.43 -12.95 -7.42
CA ALA A 346 -20.07 -12.08 -6.31
C ALA A 346 -19.38 -12.86 -5.19
N PHE A 347 -19.91 -14.04 -4.83
CA PHE A 347 -19.27 -14.90 -3.85
C PHE A 347 -17.96 -15.48 -4.37
N VAL A 348 -17.92 -15.95 -5.63
CA VAL A 348 -16.70 -16.49 -6.25
C VAL A 348 -15.57 -15.45 -6.23
N VAL A 349 -15.84 -14.20 -6.62
CA VAL A 349 -14.86 -13.11 -6.57
C VAL A 349 -14.46 -12.77 -5.13
N LEU A 350 -15.40 -12.72 -4.18
CA LEU A 350 -15.10 -12.48 -2.76
C LEU A 350 -14.14 -13.55 -2.20
N MET A 351 -14.41 -14.82 -2.48
CA MET A 351 -13.61 -15.97 -2.09
C MET A 351 -12.22 -15.96 -2.76
N GLN A 352 -12.15 -15.67 -4.06
CA GLN A 352 -10.90 -15.54 -4.80
C GLN A 352 -10.00 -14.43 -4.25
N LEU A 353 -10.57 -13.29 -3.87
CA LEU A 353 -9.82 -12.19 -3.26
C LEU A 353 -9.33 -12.52 -1.85
N ALA A 354 -10.16 -13.21 -1.04
CA ALA A 354 -9.73 -13.73 0.27
C ALA A 354 -8.56 -14.71 0.12
N MET A 355 -8.65 -15.70 -0.77
CA MET A 355 -7.55 -16.61 -1.08
C MET A 355 -6.30 -15.88 -1.60
N GLY A 356 -6.47 -14.82 -2.40
CA GLY A 356 -5.37 -14.00 -2.89
C GLY A 356 -4.61 -13.27 -1.78
N ILE A 357 -5.30 -12.81 -0.74
CA ILE A 357 -4.66 -12.23 0.46
C ILE A 357 -3.96 -13.34 1.25
N GLY A 358 -4.63 -14.48 1.45
CA GLY A 358 -4.07 -15.66 2.10
C GLY A 358 -2.79 -16.19 1.44
N ALA A 359 -2.67 -16.06 0.12
CA ALA A 359 -1.50 -16.47 -0.65
C ALA A 359 -0.21 -15.74 -0.24
N THR A 360 -0.31 -14.49 0.24
CA THR A 360 0.84 -13.74 0.80
C THR A 360 1.36 -14.37 2.10
N PHE A 361 0.56 -15.20 2.78
CA PHE A 361 0.90 -15.84 4.05
C PHE A 361 1.19 -17.35 3.93
N TYR A 362 1.01 -17.95 2.74
CA TYR A 362 1.14 -19.38 2.51
C TYR A 362 2.60 -19.88 2.66
N ASP A 363 3.55 -19.18 2.02
CA ASP A 363 4.97 -19.52 2.01
C ASP A 363 5.88 -18.26 2.04
N GLU A 364 7.21 -18.43 2.09
CA GLU A 364 8.19 -17.33 2.21
C GLU A 364 8.77 -16.84 0.87
N ARG A 365 8.44 -17.51 -0.24
CA ARG A 365 8.78 -17.12 -1.62
C ARG A 365 7.59 -16.49 -2.36
N PHE A 366 6.41 -16.49 -1.76
CA PHE A 366 5.12 -16.11 -2.34
C PHE A 366 4.89 -16.78 -3.71
N THR A 367 5.05 -18.11 -3.75
CA THR A 367 4.95 -18.92 -4.99
C THR A 367 3.65 -18.67 -5.77
N LEU A 368 2.55 -18.40 -5.05
CA LEU A 368 1.22 -18.20 -5.59
C LEU A 368 0.93 -16.75 -6.05
N ARG A 369 1.91 -15.82 -6.08
CA ARG A 369 1.63 -14.41 -6.43
C ARG A 369 0.94 -14.24 -7.78
N SER A 370 1.32 -14.98 -8.81
CA SER A 370 0.68 -14.88 -10.14
C SER A 370 -0.81 -15.27 -10.13
N LEU A 371 -1.22 -16.16 -9.22
CA LEU A 371 -2.62 -16.53 -9.02
C LEU A 371 -3.38 -15.45 -8.22
N ALA A 372 -2.75 -14.91 -7.18
CA ALA A 372 -3.28 -13.77 -6.43
C ALA A 372 -3.48 -12.51 -7.31
N VAL A 373 -2.53 -12.23 -8.22
CA VAL A 373 -2.62 -11.15 -9.22
C VAL A 373 -3.75 -11.43 -10.21
N ARG A 374 -3.94 -12.67 -10.66
CA ARG A 374 -5.08 -13.04 -11.52
C ARG A 374 -6.42 -12.78 -10.85
N TRP A 375 -6.61 -13.21 -9.59
CA TRP A 375 -7.84 -12.99 -8.84
C TRP A 375 -8.14 -11.51 -8.59
N PHE A 376 -7.13 -10.68 -8.37
CA PHE A 376 -7.30 -9.23 -8.33
C PHE A 376 -7.90 -8.69 -9.64
N TRP A 377 -7.39 -9.12 -10.80
CA TRP A 377 -7.87 -8.67 -12.10
C TRP A 377 -9.25 -9.25 -12.47
N GLU A 378 -9.57 -10.46 -12.03
CA GLU A 378 -10.94 -11.02 -12.11
C GLU A 378 -11.93 -10.19 -11.28
N GLY A 379 -11.54 -9.73 -10.09
CA GLY A 379 -12.31 -8.77 -9.28
C GLY A 379 -12.47 -7.39 -9.93
N MET A 380 -11.41 -6.86 -10.57
CA MET A 380 -11.49 -5.63 -11.37
C MET A 380 -12.49 -5.79 -12.53
N LEU A 381 -12.43 -6.90 -13.26
CA LEU A 381 -13.36 -7.18 -14.35
C LEU A 381 -14.81 -7.25 -13.86
N TRP A 382 -15.06 -7.93 -12.74
CA TRP A 382 -16.40 -8.02 -12.12
C TRP A 382 -16.99 -6.65 -11.74
N LEU A 383 -16.14 -5.73 -11.25
CA LEU A 383 -16.53 -4.36 -10.89
C LEU A 383 -16.75 -3.43 -12.09
N MET A 384 -16.02 -3.62 -13.19
CA MET A 384 -16.09 -2.80 -14.41
C MET A 384 -17.02 -3.38 -15.50
N THR A 385 -17.60 -4.55 -15.25
CA THR A 385 -18.63 -5.15 -16.12
C THR A 385 -19.84 -4.21 -16.22
N PRO A 386 -20.48 -4.07 -17.41
CA PRO A 386 -21.66 -3.23 -17.58
C PRO A 386 -22.74 -3.45 -16.52
N CYS A 387 -23.50 -2.39 -16.24
CA CYS A 387 -24.42 -2.27 -15.10
C CYS A 387 -23.73 -2.13 -13.73
N GLU A 388 -22.60 -1.40 -13.62
CA GLU A 388 -21.87 -1.12 -12.36
C GLU A 388 -22.76 -0.83 -11.12
N LYS A 389 -23.90 -0.15 -11.31
CA LYS A 389 -24.89 0.13 -10.25
C LYS A 389 -25.42 -1.14 -9.56
N SER A 390 -25.50 -2.28 -10.25
CA SER A 390 -25.88 -3.57 -9.67
C SER A 390 -24.81 -4.13 -8.72
N ARG A 391 -23.55 -3.71 -8.87
CA ARG A 391 -22.43 -4.06 -7.99
C ARG A 391 -22.35 -3.14 -6.75
N MET A 392 -23.32 -2.24 -6.54
CA MET A 392 -23.42 -1.39 -5.34
C MET A 392 -24.14 -2.10 -4.19
N THR A 393 -23.60 -3.25 -3.78
CA THR A 393 -24.12 -4.11 -2.71
C THR A 393 -23.13 -4.22 -1.56
N MET A 394 -23.53 -4.81 -0.43
CA MET A 394 -22.61 -5.09 0.69
C MET A 394 -21.40 -5.91 0.21
N THR A 395 -21.66 -6.99 -0.54
CA THR A 395 -20.62 -7.81 -1.18
C THR A 395 -19.74 -7.00 -2.15
N GLY A 396 -20.31 -6.05 -2.89
CA GLY A 396 -19.55 -5.15 -3.76
C GLY A 396 -18.61 -4.19 -3.00
N LEU A 397 -18.99 -3.74 -1.81
CA LEU A 397 -18.08 -3.00 -0.92
C LEU A 397 -17.02 -3.91 -0.29
N GLN A 398 -17.40 -5.12 0.15
CA GLN A 398 -16.46 -6.12 0.69
C GLN A 398 -15.39 -6.49 -0.36
N ILE A 399 -15.79 -6.75 -1.60
CA ILE A 399 -14.90 -6.98 -2.76
C ILE A 399 -13.93 -5.81 -2.93
N ARG A 400 -14.41 -4.56 -2.96
CA ARG A 400 -13.55 -3.36 -3.08
C ARG A 400 -12.58 -3.22 -1.90
N VAL A 401 -12.96 -3.64 -0.69
CA VAL A 401 -12.09 -3.67 0.50
C VAL A 401 -11.02 -4.77 0.39
N LEU A 402 -11.38 -6.00 0.02
CA LEU A 402 -10.40 -7.08 -0.19
C LEU A 402 -9.42 -6.74 -1.32
N MET A 403 -9.87 -6.09 -2.39
CA MET A 403 -9.00 -5.63 -3.48
C MET A 403 -7.99 -4.55 -3.04
N HIS A 404 -8.31 -3.74 -2.01
CA HIS A 404 -7.33 -2.86 -1.40
C HIS A 404 -6.29 -3.63 -0.59
N HIS A 405 -6.71 -4.54 0.28
CA HIS A 405 -5.76 -5.38 1.01
C HIS A 405 -4.84 -6.15 0.04
N LEU A 406 -5.43 -6.79 -0.98
CA LEU A 406 -4.71 -7.55 -2.00
C LEU A 406 -3.75 -6.70 -2.85
N ARG A 407 -4.09 -5.44 -3.14
CA ARG A 407 -3.17 -4.49 -3.80
C ARG A 407 -1.88 -4.32 -3.00
N HIS A 408 -1.98 -4.17 -1.69
CA HIS A 408 -0.82 -3.99 -0.80
C HIS A 408 -0.11 -5.32 -0.48
N THR A 409 -0.82 -6.45 -0.40
CA THR A 409 -0.18 -7.75 -0.08
C THR A 409 0.45 -8.43 -1.29
N ALA A 410 -0.12 -8.29 -2.50
CA ALA A 410 0.39 -8.89 -3.74
C ALA A 410 1.20 -7.94 -4.64
N ASN A 411 1.37 -6.67 -4.23
CA ASN A 411 2.05 -5.60 -4.96
C ASN A 411 1.45 -5.32 -6.35
N ILE A 412 0.21 -4.81 -6.37
CA ILE A 412 -0.55 -4.61 -7.62
C ILE A 412 -0.82 -3.12 -7.85
N GLY A 413 0.24 -2.34 -8.01
CA GLY A 413 0.18 -0.89 -8.16
C GLY A 413 -0.22 -0.19 -6.86
N CYS A 414 0.63 -0.35 -5.83
CA CYS A 414 0.41 0.24 -4.51
C CYS A 414 0.19 1.76 -4.56
N ASP A 415 0.87 2.46 -5.46
CA ASP A 415 0.79 3.91 -5.67
C ASP A 415 -0.62 4.42 -6.05
N LEU A 416 -1.49 3.56 -6.59
CA LEU A 416 -2.87 3.90 -6.94
C LEU A 416 -3.88 3.65 -5.79
N SER A 417 -3.40 3.17 -4.64
CA SER A 417 -4.22 2.85 -3.46
C SER A 417 -5.06 4.02 -2.98
N TRP A 418 -4.47 5.20 -2.75
CA TRP A 418 -5.17 6.41 -2.27
C TRP A 418 -6.30 6.87 -3.20
N ILE A 419 -6.09 6.79 -4.53
CA ILE A 419 -7.13 7.08 -5.52
C ILE A 419 -8.28 6.07 -5.41
N GLY A 420 -7.95 4.78 -5.31
CA GLY A 420 -8.93 3.72 -5.10
C GLY A 420 -9.67 3.82 -3.75
N ALA A 421 -9.01 4.31 -2.70
CA ALA A 421 -9.60 4.51 -1.37
C ALA A 421 -10.58 5.68 -1.41
N GLY A 422 -10.22 6.80 -2.04
CA GLY A 422 -11.13 7.91 -2.30
C GLY A 422 -12.32 7.55 -3.20
N SER A 423 -12.22 6.51 -4.02
CA SER A 423 -13.35 5.94 -4.76
C SER A 423 -14.24 5.06 -3.84
N LEU A 424 -13.63 4.21 -3.02
CA LEU A 424 -14.32 3.36 -2.03
C LEU A 424 -15.10 4.20 -1.00
N VAL A 425 -14.49 5.22 -0.41
CA VAL A 425 -15.14 6.12 0.57
C VAL A 425 -16.37 6.79 -0.05
N ARG A 426 -16.26 7.35 -1.25
CA ARG A 426 -17.42 7.97 -1.95
C ARG A 426 -18.51 6.96 -2.31
N THR A 427 -18.14 5.75 -2.72
CA THR A 427 -19.08 4.65 -2.99
C THR A 427 -19.85 4.26 -1.72
N ALA A 428 -19.14 4.10 -0.60
CA ALA A 428 -19.72 3.78 0.69
C ALA A 428 -20.58 4.92 1.25
N MET A 429 -20.16 6.18 1.08
CA MET A 429 -20.96 7.35 1.45
C MET A 429 -22.26 7.42 0.66
N TYR A 430 -22.22 7.20 -0.66
CA TYR A 430 -23.41 7.11 -1.53
C TYR A 430 -24.35 5.97 -1.09
N MET A 431 -23.82 4.86 -0.60
CA MET A 431 -24.58 3.75 0.01
C MET A 431 -24.99 4.00 1.47
N GLY A 432 -24.81 5.23 1.97
CA GLY A 432 -25.22 5.66 3.31
C GLY A 432 -24.41 5.06 4.46
N MET A 433 -23.23 4.49 4.21
CA MET A 433 -22.42 3.79 5.25
C MET A 433 -21.89 4.75 6.34
N HIS A 434 -21.83 6.04 6.02
CA HIS A 434 -21.48 7.16 6.90
C HIS A 434 -22.64 7.62 7.82
N ARG A 435 -23.82 7.01 7.70
CA ARG A 435 -24.99 7.27 8.54
C ARG A 435 -25.25 6.07 9.45
N ASP A 436 -25.42 6.29 10.75
CA ASP A 436 -25.67 5.19 11.68
C ASP A 436 -27.00 4.47 11.39
N PRO A 437 -27.03 3.11 11.41
CA PRO A 437 -28.26 2.35 11.18
C PRO A 437 -29.47 2.73 12.05
N ARG A 438 -29.29 3.30 13.26
CA ARG A 438 -30.41 3.78 14.10
C ARG A 438 -31.19 4.94 13.46
N GLY A 439 -30.55 5.73 12.60
CA GLY A 439 -31.14 6.87 11.89
C GLY A 439 -31.55 6.56 10.44
N LEU A 440 -31.59 5.27 10.07
CA LEU A 440 -31.91 4.79 8.72
C LEU A 440 -33.19 3.93 8.73
N VAL A 441 -33.53 3.39 7.56
CA VAL A 441 -34.59 2.38 7.37
C VAL A 441 -34.34 1.18 8.30
N ARG A 442 -35.40 0.67 8.93
CA ARG A 442 -35.36 -0.52 9.81
C ARG A 442 -34.69 -1.70 9.10
N MET A 443 -33.66 -2.27 9.71
CA MET A 443 -32.91 -3.43 9.22
C MET A 443 -32.61 -4.40 10.37
N SER A 444 -32.23 -5.64 10.07
CA SER A 444 -31.86 -6.62 11.11
C SER A 444 -30.58 -6.22 11.86
N PRO A 445 -30.37 -6.68 13.10
CA PRO A 445 -29.17 -6.34 13.87
C PRO A 445 -27.87 -6.75 13.16
N TYR A 446 -27.89 -7.91 12.47
CA TYR A 446 -26.81 -8.37 11.59
C TYR A 446 -26.46 -7.33 10.50
N ARG A 447 -27.45 -6.84 9.76
CA ARG A 447 -27.24 -5.84 8.69
C ARG A 447 -26.74 -4.51 9.25
N ALA A 448 -27.23 -4.09 10.41
CA ALA A 448 -26.77 -2.88 11.09
C ALA A 448 -25.30 -2.99 11.53
N GLU A 449 -24.92 -4.10 12.17
CA GLU A 449 -23.56 -4.32 12.66
C GLU A 449 -22.55 -4.51 11.53
N MET A 450 -22.90 -5.27 10.47
CA MET A 450 -22.04 -5.39 9.28
C MET A 450 -21.82 -4.06 8.56
N ARG A 451 -22.79 -3.12 8.58
CA ARG A 451 -22.57 -1.75 8.10
C ARG A 451 -21.52 -1.01 8.93
N ARG A 452 -21.59 -1.07 10.26
CA ARG A 452 -20.61 -0.42 11.15
C ARG A 452 -19.21 -1.01 10.98
N ARG A 453 -19.09 -2.35 10.98
CA ARG A 453 -17.82 -3.07 10.79
C ARG A 453 -17.14 -2.67 9.49
N LEU A 454 -17.86 -2.72 8.37
CA LEU A 454 -17.29 -2.39 7.08
C LEU A 454 -16.98 -0.89 6.94
N TRP A 455 -17.78 0.01 7.54
CA TRP A 455 -17.46 1.45 7.59
C TRP A 455 -16.17 1.72 8.38
N ALA A 456 -15.98 1.09 9.55
CA ALA A 456 -14.75 1.22 10.33
C ALA A 456 -13.51 0.72 9.55
N THR A 457 -13.63 -0.39 8.83
CA THR A 457 -12.57 -0.90 7.94
C THR A 457 -12.27 0.06 6.79
N ILE A 458 -13.30 0.70 6.20
CA ILE A 458 -13.13 1.71 5.14
C ILE A 458 -12.43 2.97 5.66
N LEU A 459 -12.74 3.42 6.88
CA LEU A 459 -12.04 4.53 7.54
C LEU A 459 -10.55 4.20 7.77
N GLU A 460 -10.22 2.98 8.20
CA GLU A 460 -8.82 2.57 8.37
C GLU A 460 -8.05 2.55 7.02
N ILE A 461 -8.66 2.06 5.94
CA ILE A 461 -8.06 2.08 4.60
C ILE A 461 -7.84 3.51 4.10
N GLU A 462 -8.81 4.41 4.30
CA GLU A 462 -8.68 5.83 3.97
C GLU A 462 -7.47 6.46 4.66
N LEU A 463 -7.36 6.26 5.98
CA LEU A 463 -6.29 6.82 6.80
C LEU A 463 -4.92 6.27 6.37
N GLN A 464 -4.79 4.94 6.21
CA GLN A 464 -3.52 4.30 5.84
C GLN A 464 -3.06 4.67 4.43
N THR A 465 -3.98 4.78 3.46
CA THR A 465 -3.62 5.15 2.09
C THR A 465 -3.31 6.64 1.94
N ALA A 466 -3.96 7.52 2.72
CA ALA A 466 -3.62 8.95 2.77
C ALA A 466 -2.21 9.19 3.33
N ILE A 467 -1.84 8.53 4.43
CA ILE A 467 -0.48 8.63 4.98
C ILE A 467 0.56 7.92 4.09
N ASP A 468 0.21 6.81 3.42
CA ASP A 468 1.08 6.15 2.42
C ASP A 468 1.43 7.08 1.28
N ALA A 469 0.45 7.79 0.71
CA ALA A 469 0.62 8.62 -0.50
C ALA A 469 1.19 10.03 -0.23
N GLY A 470 1.27 10.47 1.02
CA GLY A 470 1.46 11.91 1.31
C GLY A 470 0.24 12.75 0.93
N GLY A 471 -0.93 12.13 0.82
CA GLY A 471 -2.16 12.78 0.38
C GLY A 471 -2.98 13.34 1.55
N PRO A 472 -3.79 14.38 1.33
CA PRO A 472 -4.77 14.84 2.31
C PRO A 472 -5.83 13.74 2.54
N ALA A 473 -6.25 13.59 3.81
CA ALA A 473 -7.39 12.74 4.14
C ALA A 473 -8.69 13.32 3.57
N LEU A 474 -9.47 12.47 2.93
CA LEU A 474 -10.78 12.77 2.31
C LEU A 474 -11.94 12.71 3.31
N ILE A 475 -11.67 12.38 4.58
CA ILE A 475 -12.64 12.31 5.66
C ILE A 475 -12.26 13.19 6.87
N SER A 476 -13.28 13.65 7.58
CA SER A 476 -13.24 14.28 8.90
C SER A 476 -14.13 13.52 9.86
N VAL A 477 -13.83 13.59 11.17
CA VAL A 477 -14.68 13.04 12.25
C VAL A 477 -16.06 13.72 12.37
N ARG A 478 -16.36 14.69 11.50
CA ARG A 478 -17.67 15.37 11.40
C ARG A 478 -18.51 14.92 10.19
N ASP A 479 -17.95 14.09 9.31
CA ASP A 479 -18.58 13.74 8.02
C ASP A 479 -19.41 12.44 8.10
N TYR A 480 -19.46 11.82 9.27
CA TYR A 480 -20.23 10.61 9.57
C TYR A 480 -20.77 10.63 11.00
N ASP A 481 -21.88 9.92 11.25
CA ASP A 481 -22.42 9.67 12.60
C ASP A 481 -22.56 8.18 12.95
N THR A 482 -22.10 7.29 12.06
CA THR A 482 -21.96 5.85 12.29
C THR A 482 -21.16 5.56 13.56
N GLU A 483 -21.78 4.89 14.53
CA GLU A 483 -21.14 4.49 15.78
C GLU A 483 -20.00 3.47 15.55
N PRO A 484 -19.06 3.33 16.51
CA PRO A 484 -18.21 2.16 16.58
C PRO A 484 -19.01 0.85 16.50
N PRO A 485 -18.47 -0.20 15.86
CA PRO A 485 -19.01 -1.56 15.93
C PRO A 485 -19.23 -2.05 17.37
N ALA A 486 -20.13 -3.00 17.58
CA ALA A 486 -20.36 -3.57 18.89
C ALA A 486 -19.26 -4.59 19.29
N ASN A 487 -19.00 -4.75 20.59
CA ASN A 487 -18.11 -5.80 21.11
C ASN A 487 -18.84 -7.16 21.07
N LEU A 488 -18.95 -7.74 19.88
CA LEU A 488 -19.68 -8.97 19.58
C LEU A 488 -18.79 -9.98 18.87
N ASP A 489 -18.87 -11.25 19.28
CA ASP A 489 -18.39 -12.37 18.48
C ASP A 489 -19.31 -12.57 17.26
N ASP A 490 -18.83 -13.25 16.22
CA ASP A 490 -19.61 -13.44 14.99
C ASP A 490 -20.78 -14.41 15.23
N GLU A 491 -20.59 -15.40 16.10
CA GLU A 491 -21.59 -16.38 16.51
C GLU A 491 -22.80 -15.75 17.23
N GLN A 492 -22.72 -14.46 17.59
CA GLN A 492 -23.83 -13.69 18.16
C GLN A 492 -24.67 -12.96 17.08
N LEU A 493 -24.28 -13.02 15.80
CA LEU A 493 -24.90 -12.29 14.69
C LEU A 493 -25.62 -13.25 13.72
N VAL A 494 -26.93 -13.41 13.88
CA VAL A 494 -27.76 -14.26 13.02
C VAL A 494 -28.64 -13.40 12.09
N GLU A 495 -28.58 -13.68 10.78
CA GLU A 495 -29.45 -13.06 9.78
C GLU A 495 -30.83 -13.75 9.72
N ASP A 496 -31.60 -13.57 10.79
CA ASP A 496 -33.04 -13.89 10.86
C ASP A 496 -33.83 -12.61 11.13
N ALA A 497 -35.08 -12.55 10.68
CA ALA A 497 -35.99 -11.43 10.91
C ALA A 497 -36.46 -11.35 12.37
N ASP A 498 -36.62 -12.51 13.02
CA ASP A 498 -37.03 -12.65 14.42
C ASP A 498 -35.83 -12.76 15.39
N SER A 499 -34.59 -12.60 14.90
CA SER A 499 -33.37 -12.53 15.73
C SER A 499 -33.50 -11.50 16.85
N ALA A 500 -33.29 -11.95 18.09
CA ALA A 500 -33.12 -11.06 19.23
C ALA A 500 -31.97 -10.07 19.00
N ILE A 501 -32.09 -8.85 19.57
CA ILE A 501 -31.01 -7.86 19.49
C ILE A 501 -29.80 -8.41 20.27
N PRO A 502 -28.62 -8.59 19.64
CA PRO A 502 -27.46 -9.15 20.29
C PRO A 502 -26.94 -8.18 21.35
N VAL A 503 -26.69 -8.69 22.56
CA VAL A 503 -26.22 -7.90 23.69
C VAL A 503 -24.69 -7.79 23.62
N PRO A 504 -24.11 -6.58 23.44
CA PRO A 504 -22.67 -6.42 23.38
C PRO A 504 -22.00 -6.94 24.67
N ARG A 505 -20.86 -7.63 24.52
CA ARG A 505 -20.02 -8.00 25.66
C ARG A 505 -19.46 -6.74 26.31
N ASP A 506 -19.23 -6.77 27.61
CA ASP A 506 -18.59 -5.67 28.33
C ASP A 506 -17.19 -5.36 27.77
N ALA A 507 -16.70 -4.14 27.97
CA ALA A 507 -15.42 -3.69 27.42
C ALA A 507 -14.17 -4.33 28.07
N GLY A 508 -14.34 -5.21 29.05
CA GLY A 508 -13.31 -6.07 29.63
C GLY A 508 -13.37 -7.53 29.15
N THR A 509 -14.39 -7.92 28.38
CA THR A 509 -14.49 -9.25 27.76
C THR A 509 -13.92 -9.23 26.34
N PHE A 510 -12.95 -10.11 26.10
CA PHE A 510 -12.36 -10.33 24.77
C PHE A 510 -13.36 -11.00 23.81
N THR A 511 -13.47 -10.43 22.62
CA THR A 511 -14.21 -10.96 21.46
C THR A 511 -13.37 -10.83 20.18
N ASN A 512 -13.87 -11.37 19.07
CA ASN A 512 -13.31 -11.11 17.72
C ASN A 512 -13.21 -9.61 17.36
N MET A 513 -13.96 -8.74 18.06
CA MET A 513 -13.97 -7.29 17.84
C MET A 513 -12.99 -6.50 18.72
N THR A 514 -12.37 -7.12 19.73
CA THR A 514 -11.52 -6.39 20.70
C THR A 514 -10.32 -5.69 20.07
N VAL A 515 -9.64 -6.32 19.09
CA VAL A 515 -8.50 -5.69 18.40
C VAL A 515 -8.96 -4.60 17.42
N PRO A 516 -9.92 -4.83 16.51
CA PRO A 516 -10.50 -3.76 15.67
C PRO A 516 -10.98 -2.55 16.47
N LEU A 517 -11.63 -2.74 17.62
CA LEU A 517 -12.11 -1.65 18.48
C LEU A 517 -10.98 -0.89 19.18
N ALA A 518 -9.91 -1.57 19.59
CA ALA A 518 -8.74 -0.90 20.16
C ALA A 518 -8.01 -0.04 19.11
N VAL A 519 -7.90 -0.54 17.86
CA VAL A 519 -7.34 0.22 16.72
C VAL A 519 -8.23 1.41 16.34
N LEU A 520 -9.55 1.21 16.22
CA LEU A 520 -10.52 2.29 15.95
C LEU A 520 -10.52 3.34 17.06
N GLY A 521 -10.31 2.95 18.32
CA GLY A 521 -10.20 3.85 19.47
C GLY A 521 -9.04 4.84 19.41
N THR A 522 -8.08 4.66 18.48
CA THR A 522 -6.98 5.61 18.21
C THR A 522 -7.19 6.44 16.93
N PHE A 523 -8.23 6.13 16.14
CA PHE A 523 -8.46 6.71 14.81
C PHE A 523 -8.46 8.25 14.80
N ALA A 524 -9.12 8.89 15.78
CA ALA A 524 -9.20 10.36 15.82
C ALA A 524 -7.82 11.03 15.97
N ALA A 525 -6.95 10.53 16.84
CA ALA A 525 -5.59 11.05 17.01
C ALA A 525 -4.71 10.74 15.78
N ARG A 526 -4.85 9.54 15.21
CA ARG A 526 -4.14 9.15 13.99
C ARG A 526 -4.54 10.03 12.80
N LEU A 527 -5.84 10.24 12.57
CA LEU A 527 -6.38 11.11 11.52
C LEU A 527 -5.96 12.58 11.71
N ALA A 528 -5.91 13.07 12.96
CA ALA A 528 -5.40 14.40 13.26
C ALA A 528 -3.93 14.55 12.81
N VAL A 529 -3.07 13.55 13.07
CA VAL A 529 -1.70 13.52 12.56
C VAL A 529 -1.67 13.49 11.03
N VAL A 530 -2.40 12.58 10.35
CA VAL A 530 -2.43 12.50 8.87
C VAL A 530 -2.81 13.85 8.26
N ARG A 531 -3.90 14.47 8.74
CA ARG A 531 -4.37 15.77 8.26
C ARG A 531 -3.37 16.90 8.52
N ARG A 532 -2.61 16.83 9.62
CA ARG A 532 -1.64 17.84 10.04
C ARG A 532 -0.29 17.74 9.32
N VAL A 533 0.17 16.55 8.94
CA VAL A 533 1.40 16.38 8.15
C VAL A 533 1.16 16.66 6.66
N ASN A 534 0.01 16.27 6.11
CA ASN A 534 -0.29 16.45 4.69
C ASN A 534 -1.09 17.75 4.38
N ASP A 535 -1.14 18.70 5.32
CA ASP A 535 -1.61 20.07 5.04
C ASP A 535 -0.45 20.95 4.55
N PHE A 536 -0.36 21.07 3.22
CA PHE A 536 0.62 21.91 2.53
C PHE A 536 0.57 23.40 2.94
N ARG A 537 -0.54 23.88 3.50
CA ARG A 537 -0.75 25.29 3.90
C ARG A 537 -0.45 25.56 5.37
N SER A 538 -0.28 24.53 6.20
CA SER A 538 -0.01 24.71 7.63
C SER A 538 1.41 25.26 7.83
N ASP A 539 1.54 26.44 8.43
CA ASP A 539 2.83 26.91 8.92
C ASP A 539 3.13 26.24 10.27
N THR A 540 4.14 25.38 10.24
CA THR A 540 4.28 24.29 11.19
C THR A 540 5.11 24.70 12.41
N VAL A 541 4.49 25.29 13.45
CA VAL A 541 5.21 25.55 14.71
C VAL A 541 5.56 24.24 15.44
N TYR A 542 6.71 24.20 16.13
CA TYR A 542 7.21 22.97 16.75
C TYR A 542 6.35 22.45 17.90
N GLU A 543 5.73 23.36 18.67
CA GLU A 543 4.79 23.04 19.74
C GLU A 543 3.65 22.12 19.26
N GLU A 544 3.18 22.31 18.02
CA GLU A 544 2.11 21.49 17.42
C GLU A 544 2.58 20.07 17.07
N THR A 545 3.84 19.92 16.64
CA THR A 545 4.48 18.60 16.45
C THR A 545 4.57 17.86 17.78
N LEU A 546 4.92 18.56 18.86
CA LEU A 546 4.98 17.99 20.22
C LEU A 546 3.59 17.64 20.76
N ARG A 547 2.59 18.52 20.59
CA ARG A 547 1.20 18.29 21.03
C ARG A 547 0.62 17.01 20.40
N HIS A 548 0.72 16.89 19.08
CA HIS A 548 0.22 15.71 18.37
C HIS A 548 1.02 14.43 18.71
N SER A 549 2.32 14.53 19.00
CA SER A 549 3.12 13.40 19.48
C SER A 549 2.65 12.90 20.85
N GLY A 550 2.28 13.82 21.75
CA GLY A 550 1.67 13.51 23.04
C GLY A 550 0.28 12.85 22.91
N GLU A 551 -0.59 13.39 22.05
CA GLU A 551 -1.92 12.83 21.77
C GLU A 551 -1.85 11.42 21.16
N LEU A 552 -0.94 11.21 20.21
CA LEU A 552 -0.70 9.91 19.59
C LEU A 552 -0.10 8.93 20.60
N SER A 553 0.79 9.38 21.48
CA SER A 553 1.39 8.59 22.56
C SER A 553 0.37 8.14 23.59
N ALA A 554 -0.49 9.04 24.08
CA ALA A 554 -1.58 8.69 25.00
C ALA A 554 -2.56 7.69 24.35
N SER A 555 -2.86 7.85 23.06
CA SER A 555 -3.71 6.95 22.29
C SER A 555 -3.09 5.56 22.12
N LEU A 556 -1.80 5.48 21.74
CA LEU A 556 -1.04 4.24 21.63
C LEU A 556 -0.94 3.51 22.98
N GLN A 557 -0.61 4.24 24.06
CA GLN A 557 -0.53 3.67 25.40
C GLN A 557 -1.88 3.08 25.85
N LYS A 558 -3.00 3.79 25.60
CA LYS A 558 -4.35 3.28 25.90
C LYS A 558 -4.65 1.99 25.12
N MET A 559 -4.37 1.97 23.82
CA MET A 559 -4.54 0.78 22.97
C MET A 559 -3.68 -0.40 23.47
N MET A 560 -2.39 -0.18 23.75
CA MET A 560 -1.49 -1.22 24.26
C MET A 560 -1.91 -1.73 25.64
N GLN A 561 -2.43 -0.87 26.52
CA GLN A 561 -2.98 -1.28 27.82
C GLN A 561 -4.23 -2.16 27.66
N GLN A 562 -5.12 -1.85 26.70
CA GLN A 562 -6.28 -2.70 26.39
C GLN A 562 -5.84 -4.07 25.85
N LEU A 563 -4.94 -4.10 24.86
CA LEU A 563 -4.44 -5.36 24.29
C LEU A 563 -3.68 -6.21 25.32
N LYS A 564 -2.88 -5.60 26.20
CA LYS A 564 -2.11 -6.32 27.24
C LYS A 564 -3.00 -7.06 28.26
N ARG A 565 -4.22 -6.57 28.54
CA ARG A 565 -5.21 -7.29 29.37
C ARG A 565 -5.62 -8.63 28.78
N HIS A 566 -5.45 -8.80 27.47
CA HIS A 566 -5.81 -10.00 26.71
C HIS A 566 -4.62 -10.63 25.98
N HIS A 567 -3.40 -10.47 26.51
CA HIS A 567 -2.15 -10.94 25.89
C HIS A 567 -2.09 -12.47 25.62
N THR A 568 -2.95 -13.27 26.25
CA THR A 568 -3.10 -14.72 25.98
C THR A 568 -4.06 -15.04 24.84
N LYS A 569 -4.79 -14.05 24.30
CA LYS A 569 -5.76 -14.18 23.20
C LYS A 569 -5.46 -13.29 21.99
N VAL A 570 -4.83 -12.12 22.20
CA VAL A 570 -4.36 -11.24 21.13
C VAL A 570 -3.15 -11.90 20.46
N THR A 571 -3.24 -12.14 19.15
CA THR A 571 -2.17 -12.82 18.41
C THR A 571 -0.94 -11.93 18.18
N GLY A 572 0.21 -12.54 17.92
CA GLY A 572 1.42 -11.84 17.49
C GLY A 572 1.20 -11.03 16.22
N PHE A 573 0.40 -11.53 15.27
CA PHE A 573 -0.03 -10.79 14.08
C PHE A 573 -0.84 -9.53 14.46
N GLN A 574 -1.89 -9.69 15.24
CA GLN A 574 -2.78 -8.60 15.68
C GLN A 574 -2.01 -7.49 16.41
N SER A 575 -1.14 -7.89 17.37
CA SER A 575 -0.34 -6.95 18.16
C SER A 575 0.67 -6.19 17.31
N ARG A 576 1.38 -6.86 16.39
CA ARG A 576 2.35 -6.22 15.50
C ARG A 576 1.69 -5.32 14.47
N HIS A 577 0.54 -5.71 13.90
CA HIS A 577 -0.21 -4.89 12.95
C HIS A 577 -0.71 -3.59 13.58
N ALA A 578 -1.37 -3.66 14.74
CA ALA A 578 -1.84 -2.46 15.46
C ALA A 578 -0.69 -1.51 15.85
N GLN A 579 0.45 -2.06 16.27
CA GLN A 579 1.66 -1.30 16.58
C GLN A 579 2.25 -0.64 15.33
N PHE A 580 2.51 -1.40 14.27
CA PHE A 580 3.09 -0.93 13.01
C PHE A 580 2.28 0.21 12.38
N MET A 581 0.96 0.05 12.33
CA MET A 581 0.00 1.05 11.83
C MET A 581 -0.07 2.34 12.67
N THR A 582 0.51 2.34 13.87
CA THR A 582 0.58 3.51 14.76
C THR A 582 2.00 4.12 14.82
N TYR A 583 3.06 3.32 14.95
CA TYR A 583 4.45 3.80 14.99
C TYR A 583 4.84 4.61 13.74
N ARG A 584 4.35 4.19 12.57
CA ARG A 584 4.56 4.91 11.30
C ARG A 584 4.14 6.39 11.32
N LEU A 585 3.20 6.78 12.19
CA LEU A 585 2.69 8.15 12.29
C LEU A 585 3.60 9.04 13.12
N PHE A 586 4.28 8.52 14.15
CA PHE A 586 5.38 9.22 14.80
C PHE A 586 6.51 9.51 13.81
N PHE A 587 6.78 8.56 12.90
CA PHE A 587 7.80 8.75 11.88
C PHE A 587 7.46 9.92 10.95
N ALA A 588 6.27 9.91 10.33
CA ALA A 588 5.82 11.01 9.46
C ALA A 588 5.75 12.39 10.16
N LEU A 589 5.51 12.39 11.48
CA LEU A 589 5.42 13.60 12.31
C LEU A 589 6.79 14.19 12.69
N HIS A 590 7.78 13.35 13.04
CA HIS A 590 9.08 13.79 13.55
C HIS A 590 10.22 13.76 12.53
N GLN A 591 10.20 12.84 11.56
CA GLN A 591 11.30 12.65 10.60
C GLN A 591 11.63 13.93 9.80
N PRO A 592 10.65 14.74 9.33
CA PRO A 592 10.93 16.01 8.65
C PRO A 592 11.59 17.11 9.51
N VAL A 593 11.66 16.91 10.84
CA VAL A 593 12.29 17.86 11.78
C VAL A 593 13.76 17.51 12.05
N ILE A 594 14.23 16.31 11.66
CA ILE A 594 15.64 15.89 11.76
C ILE A 594 16.64 16.93 11.19
N PRO A 595 16.42 17.59 10.03
CA PRO A 595 17.38 18.57 9.48
C PRO A 595 17.65 19.74 10.42
N LEU A 596 16.60 20.14 11.15
CA LEU A 596 16.65 21.23 12.11
C LEU A 596 17.30 20.76 13.40
N ALA A 597 17.08 19.49 13.81
CA ALA A 597 17.74 18.88 14.95
C ALA A 597 19.25 18.64 14.77
N LEU A 598 19.74 18.52 13.54
CA LEU A 598 21.18 18.50 13.23
C LEU A 598 21.84 19.90 13.32
N ARG A 599 21.04 20.98 13.31
CA ARG A 599 21.53 22.37 13.32
C ARG A 599 21.19 23.14 14.60
N ASN A 600 20.20 22.70 15.37
CA ASN A 600 19.70 23.36 16.57
C ASN A 600 19.21 22.31 17.60
N PRO A 601 19.84 22.22 18.80
CA PRO A 601 19.48 21.26 19.85
C PRO A 601 18.03 21.31 20.35
N VAL A 602 17.28 22.41 20.16
CA VAL A 602 15.86 22.52 20.55
C VAL A 602 15.01 21.41 19.92
N TYR A 603 15.38 20.93 18.72
CA TYR A 603 14.64 19.89 18.02
C TYR A 603 15.14 18.46 18.31
N TYR A 604 16.12 18.28 19.21
CA TYR A 604 16.73 16.98 19.54
C TYR A 604 15.70 15.91 19.92
N PHE A 605 14.61 16.29 20.61
CA PHE A 605 13.50 15.37 20.92
C PHE A 605 12.92 14.68 19.67
N SER A 606 12.80 15.39 18.54
CA SER A 606 12.30 14.77 17.30
C SER A 606 13.31 13.80 16.68
N ARG A 607 14.61 14.15 16.68
CA ARG A 607 15.66 13.23 16.23
C ARG A 607 15.65 11.95 17.05
N LYS A 608 15.62 12.06 18.38
CA LYS A 608 15.48 10.90 19.27
C LYS A 608 14.19 10.12 19.00
N MET A 609 13.03 10.78 18.93
CA MET A 609 11.75 10.13 18.69
C MET A 609 11.73 9.37 17.34
N SER A 610 12.39 9.90 16.31
CA SER A 610 12.57 9.20 15.03
C SER A 610 13.44 7.94 15.16
N VAL A 611 14.54 7.97 15.94
CA VAL A 611 15.40 6.79 16.18
C VAL A 611 14.68 5.74 17.05
N ASP A 612 14.03 6.16 18.13
CA ASP A 612 13.22 5.28 18.99
C ASP A 612 12.08 4.62 18.17
N THR A 613 11.43 5.38 17.29
CA THR A 613 10.39 4.89 16.36
C THR A 613 10.96 3.93 15.32
N ALA A 614 12.13 4.23 14.75
CA ALA A 614 12.81 3.38 13.78
C ALA A 614 13.13 2.00 14.36
N LEU A 615 13.66 1.95 15.58
CA LEU A 615 13.93 0.71 16.31
C LEU A 615 12.66 -0.09 16.57
N ARG A 616 11.55 0.55 16.96
CA ARG A 616 10.25 -0.14 17.14
C ARG A 616 9.68 -0.69 15.84
N ILE A 617 9.88 -0.01 14.72
CA ILE A 617 9.47 -0.50 13.40
C ILE A 617 10.34 -1.69 12.96
N CYS A 618 11.65 -1.62 13.17
CA CYS A 618 12.58 -2.71 12.87
C CYS A 618 12.34 -3.94 13.78
N GLU A 619 12.00 -3.73 15.05
CA GLU A 619 11.59 -4.78 15.99
C GLU A 619 10.27 -5.46 15.56
N ASN A 620 9.30 -4.68 15.06
CA ASN A 620 8.06 -5.21 14.49
C ASN A 620 8.32 -5.99 13.19
N ALA A 621 9.28 -5.57 12.37
CA ALA A 621 9.69 -6.20 11.11
C ALA A 621 10.77 -7.31 11.26
N PHE A 622 11.08 -7.76 12.48
CA PHE A 622 12.05 -8.83 12.75
C PHE A 622 13.50 -8.54 12.27
N LEU A 623 13.91 -7.27 12.24
CA LEU A 623 15.25 -6.83 11.84
C LEU A 623 16.25 -6.74 13.01
N VAL A 624 15.79 -6.66 14.27
CA VAL A 624 16.65 -6.52 15.46
C VAL A 624 17.14 -7.89 15.95
N PRO A 625 18.46 -8.16 16.12
CA PRO A 625 18.98 -9.43 16.62
C PRO A 625 18.41 -9.88 17.97
N GLY A 626 18.41 -11.19 18.20
CA GLY A 626 17.76 -11.81 19.36
C GLY A 626 16.22 -11.76 19.35
N LYS A 627 15.61 -10.96 18.45
CA LYS A 627 14.16 -10.79 18.28
C LYS A 627 13.68 -11.17 16.88
N THR A 628 14.53 -11.83 16.07
CA THR A 628 14.30 -12.06 14.62
C THR A 628 13.45 -13.27 14.28
N ASP A 629 13.19 -14.15 15.25
CA ASP A 629 12.43 -15.37 15.03
C ASP A 629 11.04 -15.27 15.67
N PRO A 630 9.99 -15.68 14.94
CA PRO A 630 8.62 -15.57 15.43
C PRO A 630 8.37 -16.62 16.52
N ALA A 631 7.94 -16.16 17.69
CA ALA A 631 7.64 -17.02 18.83
C ALA A 631 6.44 -17.98 18.60
N ASP A 632 5.60 -17.68 17.61
CA ASP A 632 4.45 -18.48 17.20
C ASP A 632 4.12 -18.28 15.71
N ALA A 633 3.19 -19.07 15.18
CA ALA A 633 2.78 -19.03 13.78
C ALA A 633 2.18 -17.67 13.32
N SER A 634 1.57 -16.90 14.23
CA SER A 634 1.05 -15.55 13.92
C SER A 634 2.16 -14.49 13.88
N GLY A 635 3.24 -14.69 14.64
CA GLY A 635 4.48 -13.96 14.43
C GLY A 635 5.06 -14.22 13.03
N LEU A 636 5.01 -15.47 12.56
CA LEU A 636 5.50 -15.86 11.23
C LEU A 636 4.66 -15.23 10.12
N ASP A 637 3.34 -15.10 10.30
CA ASP A 637 2.49 -14.36 9.36
C ASP A 637 2.93 -12.91 9.21
N PHE A 638 3.25 -12.22 10.31
CA PHE A 638 3.70 -10.84 10.23
C PHE A 638 5.10 -10.73 9.60
N LYS A 639 6.01 -11.68 9.86
CA LYS A 639 7.30 -11.80 9.18
C LYS A 639 7.09 -11.95 7.67
N ARG A 640 6.22 -12.86 7.24
CA ARG A 640 5.80 -13.06 5.84
C ARG A 640 5.19 -11.80 5.23
N LEU A 641 4.34 -11.05 5.94
CA LEU A 641 3.78 -9.77 5.46
C LEU A 641 4.87 -8.74 5.16
N THR A 642 5.90 -8.63 6.01
CA THR A 642 7.04 -7.70 5.78
C THR A 642 8.02 -8.15 4.70
N ILE A 643 7.98 -9.43 4.27
CA ILE A 643 8.81 -9.96 3.18
C ILE A 643 8.03 -9.93 1.86
N ASN A 644 6.85 -10.57 1.83
CA ASN A 644 6.06 -10.82 0.64
C ASN A 644 5.21 -9.62 0.19
N GLY A 645 4.76 -8.80 1.15
CA GLY A 645 3.88 -7.64 0.95
C GLY A 645 4.62 -6.35 0.57
N ALA A 646 3.89 -5.33 0.14
CA ALA A 646 4.43 -4.10 -0.44
C ALA A 646 3.74 -2.83 0.08
N GLY A 647 3.95 -1.69 -0.58
CA GLY A 647 3.59 -0.37 -0.05
C GLY A 647 4.27 -0.14 1.30
N ALA A 648 3.49 0.29 2.30
CA ALA A 648 3.93 0.46 3.69
C ALA A 648 4.78 -0.70 4.23
N TYR A 649 4.39 -1.95 3.97
CA TYR A 649 5.07 -3.15 4.48
C TYR A 649 6.50 -3.34 3.95
N ARG A 650 6.84 -2.64 2.84
CA ARG A 650 8.20 -2.50 2.31
C ARG A 650 8.86 -1.20 2.77
N SER A 651 8.21 -0.07 2.54
CA SER A 651 8.84 1.25 2.68
C SER A 651 9.07 1.67 4.13
N VAL A 652 8.16 1.35 5.05
CA VAL A 652 8.26 1.79 6.46
C VAL A 652 9.39 1.07 7.21
N PRO A 653 9.58 -0.27 7.10
CA PRO A 653 10.78 -0.94 7.61
C PRO A 653 12.07 -0.37 7.01
N PHE A 654 12.08 -0.07 5.70
CA PHE A 654 13.23 0.49 5.01
C PHE A 654 13.60 1.91 5.50
N GLN A 655 12.60 2.79 5.72
CA GLN A 655 12.79 4.08 6.41
C GLN A 655 13.35 3.90 7.83
N GLY A 656 12.96 2.83 8.52
CA GLY A 656 13.51 2.40 9.81
C GLY A 656 15.03 2.24 9.74
N VAL A 657 15.48 1.33 8.87
CA VAL A 657 16.90 1.02 8.68
C VAL A 657 17.69 2.26 8.24
N MET A 658 17.19 3.01 7.25
CA MET A 658 17.88 4.22 6.79
C MET A 658 18.08 5.20 7.94
N THR A 659 17.04 5.48 8.75
CA THR A 659 17.13 6.41 9.89
C THR A 659 18.14 5.93 10.94
N ILE A 660 18.22 4.62 11.19
CA ILE A 660 19.21 4.03 12.11
C ILE A 660 20.63 4.20 11.57
N GLY A 661 20.87 3.85 10.30
CA GLY A 661 22.21 3.96 9.71
C GLY A 661 22.70 5.40 9.56
N LEU A 662 21.78 6.34 9.30
CA LEU A 662 22.06 7.78 9.29
C LEU A 662 22.49 8.31 10.65
N GLU A 663 21.81 7.90 11.72
CA GLU A 663 22.19 8.25 13.09
C GLU A 663 23.58 7.67 13.43
N MET A 664 23.86 6.42 13.02
CA MET A 664 25.17 5.78 13.22
C MET A 664 26.30 6.47 12.42
N ILE A 665 26.07 6.82 11.15
CA ILE A 665 27.02 7.55 10.31
C ILE A 665 27.35 8.89 10.94
N HIS A 666 26.33 9.66 11.31
CA HIS A 666 26.53 10.98 11.90
C HIS A 666 27.20 10.91 13.29
N GLN A 667 26.91 9.89 14.11
CA GLN A 667 27.67 9.61 15.35
C GLN A 667 29.16 9.36 15.06
N LYS A 668 29.49 8.45 14.13
CA LYS A 668 30.88 8.16 13.75
C LYS A 668 31.60 9.39 13.19
N GLU A 669 30.94 10.16 12.32
CA GLU A 669 31.52 11.39 11.79
C GLU A 669 31.77 12.44 12.88
N ASP A 670 30.86 12.61 13.84
CA ASP A 670 31.07 13.53 14.97
C ASP A 670 32.18 13.05 15.91
N GLU A 671 32.39 11.73 16.05
CA GLU A 671 33.52 11.16 16.78
C GLU A 671 34.85 11.38 16.06
N ILE A 672 34.88 11.26 14.73
CA ILE A 672 36.04 11.60 13.89
C ILE A 672 36.35 13.11 13.97
N ARG A 673 35.33 13.97 14.02
CA ARG A 673 35.49 15.44 14.09
C ARG A 673 35.90 15.96 15.47
N ASN A 674 35.29 15.44 16.54
CA ASN A 674 35.33 16.04 17.88
C ASN A 674 36.00 15.15 18.95
N GLY A 675 36.37 13.92 18.61
CA GLY A 675 36.76 12.89 19.57
C GLY A 675 35.57 12.15 20.19
N PRO A 676 35.81 11.16 21.08
CA PRO A 676 34.79 10.24 21.56
C PRO A 676 33.56 10.93 22.16
N THR A 677 32.37 10.59 21.66
CA THR A 677 31.12 11.15 22.17
C THR A 677 30.58 10.31 23.33
N MET A 678 29.54 10.83 24.02
CA MET A 678 28.81 10.04 25.01
C MET A 678 27.77 9.07 24.40
N SER A 679 27.66 8.99 23.06
CA SER A 679 26.56 8.33 22.36
C SER A 679 27.04 7.23 21.41
N LEU A 680 27.52 6.11 21.97
CA LEU A 680 27.80 4.93 21.16
C LEU A 680 26.52 4.40 20.48
N ALA A 681 26.65 4.00 19.22
CA ALA A 681 25.64 3.23 18.52
C ALA A 681 25.30 1.95 19.32
N GLY A 682 24.03 1.77 19.69
CA GLY A 682 23.60 0.62 20.47
C GLY A 682 23.72 -0.69 19.69
N PRO A 683 23.95 -1.86 20.34
CA PRO A 683 24.06 -3.14 19.65
C PRO A 683 22.78 -3.54 18.88
N GLU A 684 21.61 -3.03 19.28
CA GLU A 684 20.37 -3.17 18.48
C GLU A 684 20.42 -2.41 17.14
N MET A 685 21.19 -1.31 17.05
CA MET A 685 21.33 -0.49 15.84
C MET A 685 22.26 -1.16 14.82
N CYS A 686 23.48 -1.55 15.24
CA CYS A 686 24.41 -2.29 14.39
C CYS A 686 23.75 -3.55 13.81
N GLY A 687 23.07 -4.30 14.67
CA GLY A 687 22.34 -5.51 14.31
C GLY A 687 21.22 -5.35 13.28
N VAL A 688 20.63 -4.14 13.17
CA VAL A 688 19.65 -3.83 12.12
C VAL A 688 20.34 -3.59 10.77
N ILE A 689 21.52 -2.97 10.77
CA ILE A 689 22.30 -2.74 9.54
C ILE A 689 22.90 -4.05 9.02
N GLU A 690 23.37 -4.93 9.91
CA GLU A 690 23.82 -6.28 9.55
C GLU A 690 22.70 -7.10 8.87
N LYS A 691 21.46 -7.00 9.34
CA LYS A 691 20.33 -7.84 8.87
C LYS A 691 19.54 -7.30 7.69
N ILE A 692 19.69 -6.03 7.29
CA ILE A 692 18.91 -5.50 6.16
C ILE A 692 19.32 -6.13 4.82
N ALA A 693 20.58 -6.53 4.64
CA ALA A 693 21.02 -7.25 3.45
C ALA A 693 20.26 -8.58 3.28
N ASP A 694 20.11 -9.36 4.36
CA ASP A 694 19.33 -10.61 4.36
C ASP A 694 17.83 -10.40 4.16
N TRP A 695 17.23 -9.38 4.80
CA TRP A 695 15.81 -9.10 4.62
C TRP A 695 15.50 -8.65 3.20
N SER A 696 16.31 -7.77 2.61
CA SER A 696 16.13 -7.32 1.22
C SER A 696 16.41 -8.43 0.20
N ARG A 697 17.41 -9.30 0.46
CA ARG A 697 17.63 -10.56 -0.27
C ARG A 697 16.41 -11.50 -0.20
N ALA A 698 15.81 -11.66 0.98
CA ALA A 698 14.59 -12.45 1.15
C ALA A 698 13.39 -11.84 0.41
N ARG A 699 13.26 -10.50 0.39
CA ARG A 699 12.26 -9.80 -0.43
C ARG A 699 12.47 -10.05 -1.93
N ILE A 700 13.70 -9.98 -2.43
CA ILE A 700 14.03 -10.32 -3.83
C ILE A 700 13.63 -11.77 -4.12
N ARG A 701 14.04 -12.74 -3.29
CA ARG A 701 13.60 -14.16 -3.40
C ARG A 701 12.08 -14.35 -3.33
N SER A 702 11.38 -13.52 -2.58
CA SER A 702 9.91 -13.51 -2.55
C SER A 702 9.29 -12.89 -3.79
N GLY A 703 10.08 -12.24 -4.67
CA GLY A 703 9.62 -11.64 -5.92
C GLY A 703 9.63 -10.11 -5.99
N GLU A 704 10.32 -9.39 -5.11
CA GLU A 704 10.68 -7.97 -5.34
C GLU A 704 11.54 -7.87 -6.60
N THR A 705 11.16 -7.02 -7.57
CA THR A 705 11.87 -6.88 -8.85
C THR A 705 12.81 -5.67 -8.92
N ASN A 706 12.69 -4.73 -7.98
CA ASN A 706 13.59 -3.57 -7.87
C ASN A 706 14.69 -3.83 -6.83
N ILE A 707 15.93 -3.92 -7.32
CA ILE A 707 17.10 -4.26 -6.51
C ILE A 707 17.80 -3.03 -5.88
N LYS A 708 17.38 -1.80 -6.22
CA LYS A 708 17.94 -0.55 -5.66
C LYS A 708 17.94 -0.55 -4.14
N GLY A 709 16.87 -1.08 -3.51
CA GLY A 709 16.76 -1.17 -2.06
C GLY A 709 17.83 -2.08 -1.43
N HIS A 710 18.19 -3.19 -2.08
CA HIS A 710 19.25 -4.09 -1.60
C HIS A 710 20.63 -3.46 -1.79
N ALA A 711 20.94 -2.92 -2.96
CA ALA A 711 22.20 -2.23 -3.23
C ALA A 711 22.45 -1.07 -2.24
N LEU A 712 21.43 -0.25 -2.00
CA LEU A 712 21.47 0.84 -1.02
C LEU A 712 21.63 0.35 0.42
N SER A 713 21.05 -0.80 0.77
CA SER A 713 21.24 -1.41 2.10
C SER A 713 22.69 -1.83 2.35
N VAL A 714 23.39 -2.30 1.31
CA VAL A 714 24.79 -2.71 1.41
C VAL A 714 25.74 -1.50 1.33
N LEU A 715 25.40 -0.47 0.56
CA LEU A 715 26.11 0.82 0.61
C LEU A 715 26.05 1.48 2.00
N LEU A 716 24.94 1.32 2.72
CA LEU A 716 24.79 1.84 4.09
C LEU A 716 25.75 1.13 5.08
N LEU A 717 25.95 -0.18 4.94
CA LEU A 717 26.94 -0.95 5.70
C LEU A 717 28.37 -0.56 5.29
N ALA A 718 28.66 -0.55 3.99
CA ALA A 718 29.97 -0.20 3.44
C ALA A 718 30.43 1.22 3.85
N HIS A 719 29.51 2.18 4.02
CA HIS A 719 29.85 3.52 4.52
C HIS A 719 30.25 3.52 6.00
N LEU A 720 29.65 2.67 6.84
CA LEU A 720 30.06 2.51 8.23
C LEU A 720 31.44 1.85 8.34
N GLU A 721 31.70 0.82 7.53
CA GLU A 721 33.02 0.17 7.42
C GLU A 721 34.12 1.17 7.01
N VAL A 722 33.84 1.98 5.99
CA VAL A 722 34.73 3.06 5.51
C VAL A 722 35.08 4.07 6.62
N LEU A 723 34.11 4.43 7.45
CA LEU A 723 34.32 5.35 8.57
C LEU A 723 35.15 4.70 9.69
N ASP A 724 34.95 3.41 9.97
CA ASP A 724 35.77 2.66 10.94
C ASP A 724 37.21 2.39 10.45
N MET A 725 37.41 2.26 9.15
CA MET A 725 38.74 2.08 8.55
C MET A 725 39.48 3.40 8.26
N GLY A 726 38.81 4.55 8.33
CA GLY A 726 39.43 5.87 8.09
C GLY A 726 39.92 6.08 6.65
N MET A 727 39.22 5.52 5.68
CA MET A 727 39.66 5.46 4.26
C MET A 727 39.61 6.82 3.56
N ASP A 728 40.57 7.06 2.64
CA ASP A 728 40.55 8.20 1.72
C ASP A 728 39.45 8.07 0.66
N ASP A 729 38.97 9.18 0.09
CA ASP A 729 37.81 9.19 -0.80
C ASP A 729 37.96 8.31 -2.06
N GLU A 730 39.18 8.11 -2.59
CA GLU A 730 39.41 7.22 -3.74
C GLU A 730 39.35 5.74 -3.33
N ALA A 731 39.72 5.41 -2.09
CA ALA A 731 39.49 4.10 -1.49
C ALA A 731 38.00 3.88 -1.12
N VAL A 732 37.28 4.92 -0.66
CA VAL A 732 35.83 4.87 -0.40
C VAL A 732 35.05 4.50 -1.66
N GLU A 733 35.31 5.19 -2.78
CA GLU A 733 34.61 4.90 -4.03
C GLU A 733 34.82 3.45 -4.51
N ARG A 734 36.05 2.93 -4.43
CA ARG A 734 36.37 1.55 -4.83
C ARG A 734 35.73 0.51 -3.91
N HIS A 735 35.60 0.81 -2.61
CA HIS A 735 34.89 -0.05 -1.66
C HIS A 735 33.39 -0.12 -2.00
N PHE A 736 32.78 1.03 -2.27
CA PHE A 736 31.37 1.12 -2.68
C PHE A 736 31.11 0.44 -4.03
N GLU A 737 32.00 0.59 -5.02
CA GLU A 737 31.93 -0.09 -6.31
C GLU A 737 31.94 -1.61 -6.13
N THR A 738 32.96 -2.13 -5.45
CA THR A 738 33.12 -3.57 -5.18
C THR A 738 31.92 -4.14 -4.43
N ALA A 739 31.49 -3.47 -3.35
CA ALA A 739 30.34 -3.88 -2.55
C ALA A 739 29.01 -3.83 -3.32
N CYS A 740 28.87 -2.92 -4.30
CA CYS A 740 27.72 -2.91 -5.20
C CYS A 740 27.77 -4.02 -6.26
N GLU A 741 28.89 -4.20 -6.95
CA GLU A 741 29.00 -5.14 -8.07
C GLU A 741 28.71 -6.58 -7.65
N GLU A 742 29.28 -7.04 -6.52
CA GLU A 742 28.98 -8.38 -5.98
C GLU A 742 27.48 -8.61 -5.74
N ARG A 743 26.79 -7.61 -5.18
CA ARG A 743 25.37 -7.72 -4.82
C ARG A 743 24.46 -7.59 -6.04
N VAL A 744 24.86 -6.83 -7.05
CA VAL A 744 24.14 -6.77 -8.33
C VAL A 744 24.26 -8.09 -9.09
N VAL A 745 25.41 -8.76 -9.04
CA VAL A 745 25.56 -10.14 -9.56
C VAL A 745 24.69 -11.13 -8.78
N GLU A 746 24.69 -11.08 -7.44
CA GLU A 746 23.78 -11.91 -6.63
C GLU A 746 22.30 -11.65 -7.00
N CYS A 747 21.91 -10.38 -7.13
CA CYS A 747 20.56 -10.01 -7.51
C CYS A 747 20.16 -10.48 -8.92
N TYR A 748 21.11 -10.49 -9.87
CA TYR A 748 20.86 -11.00 -11.23
C TYR A 748 20.45 -12.47 -11.19
N GLU A 749 21.19 -13.32 -10.46
CA GLU A 749 20.87 -14.75 -10.36
C GLU A 749 19.57 -15.02 -9.59
N LEU A 750 19.25 -14.23 -8.55
CA LEU A 750 17.96 -14.34 -7.86
C LEU A 750 16.77 -13.92 -8.76
N LEU A 751 16.94 -12.90 -9.60
CA LEU A 751 15.94 -12.53 -10.60
C LEU A 751 15.88 -13.54 -11.76
N ARG A 752 16.99 -14.20 -12.10
CA ARG A 752 17.04 -15.28 -13.10
C ARG A 752 16.23 -16.49 -12.62
N GLU A 753 16.45 -16.93 -11.37
CA GLU A 753 15.65 -17.99 -10.71
C GLU A 753 14.15 -17.69 -10.77
N LEU A 754 13.75 -16.41 -10.60
CA LEU A 754 12.36 -15.96 -10.63
C LEU A 754 11.78 -15.73 -12.04
N ALA A 755 12.64 -15.57 -13.06
CA ALA A 755 12.20 -15.47 -14.45
C ALA A 755 11.99 -16.86 -15.08
N GLY A 756 12.80 -17.85 -14.67
CA GLY A 756 12.75 -19.24 -15.11
C GLY A 756 13.64 -19.55 -16.32
N ASP A 757 13.84 -20.85 -16.58
CA ASP A 757 14.88 -21.39 -17.48
C ASP A 757 14.77 -20.94 -18.96
N ASP A 758 13.60 -20.43 -19.39
CA ASP A 758 13.42 -19.89 -20.75
C ASP A 758 14.29 -18.65 -21.04
N VAL A 759 14.93 -18.05 -20.02
CA VAL A 759 15.85 -16.92 -20.19
C VAL A 759 17.22 -17.43 -20.64
N LEU A 760 17.32 -17.70 -21.94
CA LEU A 760 18.60 -17.89 -22.62
C LEU A 760 19.34 -16.54 -22.74
N ASP A 761 20.60 -16.50 -22.32
CA ASP A 761 21.45 -15.30 -22.42
C ASP A 761 21.84 -15.03 -23.88
N GLU A 762 21.05 -14.24 -24.60
CA GLU A 762 21.52 -13.18 -25.53
C GLU A 762 20.33 -12.40 -26.12
N GLY A 763 20.49 -11.08 -26.29
CA GLY A 763 19.55 -10.26 -27.08
C GLY A 763 18.15 -10.06 -26.49
N MET A 764 18.00 -9.92 -25.16
CA MET A 764 16.71 -9.62 -24.51
C MET A 764 16.09 -8.28 -24.97
N CYS A 765 15.27 -8.33 -26.02
CA CYS A 765 14.33 -7.26 -26.33
C CYS A 765 13.19 -7.29 -25.31
N ALA A 766 13.32 -6.52 -24.23
CA ALA A 766 12.23 -6.33 -23.28
C ALA A 766 11.01 -5.74 -24.02
N PRO A 767 9.78 -6.23 -23.80
CA PRO A 767 8.60 -5.61 -24.41
C PRO A 767 8.46 -4.16 -23.92
N ASP A 768 7.89 -3.27 -24.75
CA ASP A 768 7.60 -1.89 -24.38
C ASP A 768 6.45 -1.82 -23.35
N ILE A 769 6.79 -2.10 -22.10
CA ILE A 769 5.86 -2.17 -20.97
C ILE A 769 5.67 -0.77 -20.38
N HIS A 770 5.08 0.13 -21.18
CA HIS A 770 4.46 1.35 -20.63
C HIS A 770 3.10 1.03 -19.96
N ASP A 771 2.43 -0.04 -20.38
CA ASP A 771 1.05 -0.37 -19.94
C ASP A 771 0.94 -1.26 -18.69
N LEU A 772 2.04 -1.88 -18.21
CA LEU A 772 2.00 -2.77 -17.03
C LEU A 772 2.98 -2.38 -15.91
N ASP A 773 3.69 -1.24 -16.01
CA ASP A 773 4.62 -0.80 -14.95
C ASP A 773 3.86 -0.13 -13.79
N MET A 774 3.02 -0.94 -13.14
CA MET A 774 2.26 -0.60 -11.94
C MET A 774 3.19 -0.36 -10.73
N ASP A 775 4.40 -0.92 -10.78
CA ASP A 775 5.51 -0.63 -9.89
C ASP A 775 6.28 0.60 -10.40
N PHE A 776 5.69 1.79 -10.21
CA PHE A 776 6.35 3.06 -10.54
C PHE A 776 7.54 3.29 -9.60
N ASP A 777 8.72 2.80 -10.00
CA ASP A 777 9.98 2.82 -9.22
C ASP A 777 10.57 4.25 -9.04
N ALA A 778 9.85 5.09 -8.31
CA ALA A 778 10.22 6.45 -7.92
C ALA A 778 11.26 6.45 -6.79
N GLY A 779 12.46 5.94 -7.09
CA GLY A 779 13.62 6.18 -6.25
C GLY A 779 14.22 7.55 -6.55
N LEU A 780 14.16 8.46 -5.56
CA LEU A 780 15.01 9.65 -5.32
C LEU A 780 15.21 10.62 -6.51
N GLU A 781 15.03 11.94 -6.31
CA GLU A 781 15.39 12.98 -7.31
C GLU A 781 16.92 13.15 -7.54
N MET A 782 17.70 12.17 -7.07
CA MET A 782 19.14 12.00 -7.30
C MET A 782 19.48 10.61 -7.89
N LEU A 783 18.46 9.83 -8.27
CA LEU A 783 18.52 8.54 -8.99
C LEU A 783 17.42 8.46 -10.08
N THR A 784 16.88 9.63 -10.48
CA THR A 784 15.75 9.78 -11.41
C THR A 784 16.11 9.44 -12.84
N ASP A 785 17.39 9.53 -13.24
CA ASP A 785 17.80 9.30 -14.63
C ASP A 785 17.98 7.81 -14.96
N TRP A 786 17.67 6.91 -14.01
CA TRP A 786 17.44 5.48 -14.27
C TRP A 786 16.16 5.21 -15.08
N ASP A 787 15.40 6.25 -15.44
CA ASP A 787 14.20 6.16 -16.28
C ASP A 787 14.54 6.09 -17.77
N TRP A 788 15.24 5.01 -18.15
CA TRP A 788 15.95 4.77 -19.41
C TRP A 788 15.18 4.88 -20.76
N ASN A 789 14.09 5.64 -20.91
CA ASN A 789 13.48 5.90 -22.22
C ASN A 789 12.63 7.19 -22.39
N ASP A 790 12.21 7.93 -21.36
CA ASP A 790 11.19 9.01 -21.50
C ASP A 790 11.75 10.36 -22.06
N MET A 791 12.75 10.28 -22.93
CA MET A 791 13.53 11.41 -23.50
C MET A 791 12.91 12.05 -24.76
N ASP A 792 11.68 11.69 -25.13
CA ASP A 792 10.98 12.22 -26.30
C ASP A 792 9.73 13.08 -25.96
N ASN A 793 9.30 13.11 -24.69
CA ASN A 793 8.25 14.02 -24.22
C ASN A 793 8.86 15.34 -23.73
N GLY A 794 8.92 16.34 -24.62
CA GLY A 794 9.49 17.66 -24.34
C GLY A 794 8.80 18.46 -23.22
N GLY A 795 9.12 18.15 -21.97
CA GLY A 795 8.60 18.77 -20.75
C GLY A 795 9.72 19.32 -19.86
N PHE A 796 10.25 20.49 -20.21
CA PHE A 796 11.34 21.14 -19.48
C PHE A 796 10.85 21.68 -18.11
N VAL A 797 10.87 20.84 -17.07
CA VAL A 797 10.53 21.22 -15.69
C VAL A 797 11.82 21.54 -14.94
N SER A 798 12.26 22.79 -15.06
CA SER A 798 13.31 23.37 -14.22
C SER A 798 12.90 23.38 -12.74
N SER A 799 13.89 23.28 -11.84
CA SER A 799 13.71 23.32 -10.38
C SER A 799 12.66 24.34 -9.90
N PHE A 800 11.68 23.83 -9.15
CA PHE A 800 10.84 24.61 -8.26
C PHE A 800 11.10 24.17 -6.81
N GLY A 801 12.33 24.40 -6.34
CA GLY A 801 12.65 24.32 -4.92
C GLY A 801 11.78 25.30 -4.12
N LEU A 802 10.72 24.81 -3.49
CA LEU A 802 9.89 25.57 -2.55
C LEU A 802 10.62 25.72 -1.20
N GLY A 803 11.79 26.38 -1.27
CA GLY A 803 12.76 26.45 -0.19
C GLY A 803 14.13 26.90 -0.68
N ASN A 804 14.24 28.09 -1.28
CA ASN A 804 15.53 28.70 -1.59
C ASN A 804 16.31 28.95 -0.28
N ALA A 805 17.25 28.06 0.04
CA ALA A 805 18.21 28.25 1.13
C ALA A 805 19.46 29.04 0.70
N GLU A 806 19.60 29.35 -0.59
CA GLU A 806 20.73 30.08 -1.18
C GLU A 806 20.32 31.46 -1.70
N MET A 807 20.07 32.40 -0.79
CA MET A 807 20.34 33.84 -0.99
C MET A 807 20.13 34.62 0.31
N MET A 808 21.23 34.89 1.04
CA MET A 808 21.57 36.11 1.79
C MET A 808 22.58 35.83 2.91
N PHE A 809 23.86 36.03 2.60
CA PHE A 809 24.72 36.91 3.40
C PHE A 809 24.61 38.32 2.79
N PRO A 810 24.91 39.45 3.48
CA PRO A 810 26.01 39.63 4.45
C PRO A 810 25.85 38.93 5.79
#